data_AF-Q7KUT2-F1
#
_entry.id   AF-Q7KUT2-F1
#
_cell.length_a   1.000
_cell.length_b   1.000
_cell.length_c   1.000
_cell.angle_alpha   90.00
_cell.angle_beta   90.00
_cell.angle_gamma   90.00
#
_symmetry.space_group_name_H-M   'P 1'
#
loop_
_entity.id
_entity.type
_entity.pdbx_description
1 polymer ?
#
loop_
_entity_poly.entity_id
_entity_poly.type
_entity_poly.pdbx_seq_one_letter_code
_entity_poly.pdbx_strand_id
1 'polypeptide(L)'
;MLARAIRVRPMMRGIASSSVWNRNRPIQSSLMQYCRDRSLRLQRLHGANLMVQRFYSRKRDDSNGDIIMGPDLMSDQDTHLPATVAVPDVWPHVPLLAMRKNPLFPRFMKIVEVSNPIIMDLLRRKVKLNQPYVGVFLKKTDGEEELITNLNDVYNLGTFAQIQELQDLGDKLRMVVVAHRRIRITGQVVEDVPPPKPVKMTTLHYPLFNIKLQIPAEDQSTDQADAAPIKSRSDPARKPRGRIPRSRTGKSRESAAAEELIQNQTLEPPLKSGKVESSSLPKPPTEEKIVEPETGAKENVNQSAPSAQPVLIVEVENVKQPIYKQTEEVKALTQEIIKTLRDIITMNPLYRESLQQMLHQNQRVVDNPIYLCDLGASLSAGEPAELQKILEETDIPERLQLALTLLKKELELSRLQQKIGREVEEKVKQQHRKYILQEQLKVIKKELGIEKDDKDAIGEKYREKLKDKVVPEAIMTVIDEELTKLNFLESHSSEFNVTRNYLDWLTSLPWGVISTENLCLEKATETLNDDHYGMEDIKKRILEFIAVSSLKGSTQGKILCFHGPPGVGKTSIAKSIARALNREYFRFSVGGMTDVAEIKGHRRTYVGAMPGKLIQCLKKTKIENPLVLIDEVDKIGKGYQGDPSSALLELLDPEQNANFLDHYLDVPVDLSRVLFICTANVIDTIPEPLRDRMELIEMSGYVAEEKIAIARQYLMPQAMKDCGLTDKHINISEDALNMLIRSYCRESGVRNLQKHIEKVIRKVAFRVVKKEGEHFPVNADNLTTFLGKQIFSSDRMYATTPVGVVMGLAWTAMGGSSLYIETSRRHIRQGAKTDPNTVAGSLHITGNLGDVMKESAQIALTVARNFLYSLEPNNLFLEQEHIHLHVPEGATPKDGPSAGITIITALVSLATGKPVRQDIAMTGEVSLKGKVLPVGGIKEKTIAARRSGVNCLILPVDNKKDFEELPTYITDGLEVHFATTYEDVYKIAFTDVTETTTNNVEEQEPLQKLSSAAAAKSETWPYS
;
A
#
# COMPACT_ATOMS: atom_id res chain seq x y z
N MET A 1 -37.43 -66.10 6.75
CA MET A 1 -36.22 -66.65 7.42
C MET A 1 -35.87 -65.84 8.68
N LEU A 2 -35.56 -64.53 8.57
CA LEU A 2 -35.14 -63.70 9.72
C LEU A 2 -36.22 -63.42 10.80
N ALA A 3 -37.51 -63.55 10.48
CA ALA A 3 -38.60 -63.26 11.44
C ALA A 3 -38.85 -64.37 12.50
N ARG A 4 -38.17 -65.52 12.44
CA ARG A 4 -38.52 -66.70 13.26
C ARG A 4 -37.59 -67.01 14.45
N ALA A 5 -36.57 -66.20 14.75
CA ALA A 5 -35.58 -66.56 15.77
C ALA A 5 -35.57 -65.71 17.07
N ILE A 6 -36.32 -64.60 17.17
CA ILE A 6 -36.13 -63.61 18.28
C ILE A 6 -37.29 -63.59 19.29
N ARG A 7 -37.75 -64.77 19.74
CA ARG A 7 -38.61 -64.87 20.94
C ARG A 7 -38.28 -66.12 21.76
N VAL A 8 -37.30 -66.04 22.67
CA VAL A 8 -37.26 -66.81 23.93
C VAL A 8 -36.42 -66.04 24.97
N ARG A 9 -37.06 -65.60 26.06
CA ARG A 9 -36.49 -65.47 27.43
C ARG A 9 -36.67 -66.85 28.12
N PRO A 10 -36.19 -67.11 29.35
CA PRO A 10 -34.84 -67.00 29.94
C PRO A 10 -34.45 -68.30 30.69
N MET A 11 -33.21 -68.82 30.58
CA MET A 11 -32.70 -69.78 31.59
C MET A 11 -31.19 -69.99 31.39
N MET A 12 -30.40 -69.56 32.36
CA MET A 12 -29.13 -70.17 32.80
C MET A 12 -28.53 -69.24 33.88
N ARG A 13 -29.12 -69.32 35.07
CA ARG A 13 -28.36 -69.18 36.33
C ARG A 13 -27.62 -70.50 36.50
N GLY A 14 -26.30 -70.46 36.58
CA GLY A 14 -25.49 -71.64 36.88
C GLY A 14 -24.01 -71.32 36.99
N ILE A 15 -23.57 -71.04 38.22
CA ILE A 15 -22.30 -71.52 38.83
C ILE A 15 -21.01 -70.96 38.17
N ALA A 16 -20.42 -69.90 38.72
CA ALA A 16 -19.38 -69.97 39.77
C ALA A 16 -18.17 -70.83 39.38
N SER A 17 -17.06 -70.21 38.98
CA SER A 17 -15.71 -70.60 39.40
C SER A 17 -14.69 -69.57 38.91
N SER A 18 -13.73 -69.33 39.78
CA SER A 18 -12.59 -68.43 39.75
C SER A 18 -11.59 -68.69 38.63
N SER A 19 -10.85 -67.62 38.31
CA SER A 19 -9.46 -67.59 37.83
C SER A 19 -9.14 -68.37 36.55
N VAL A 20 -8.86 -67.64 35.46
CA VAL A 20 -7.59 -67.69 34.70
C VAL A 20 -7.73 -66.80 33.44
N TRP A 21 -6.79 -65.86 33.32
CA TRP A 21 -6.28 -65.22 32.10
C TRP A 21 -6.93 -63.95 31.52
N ASN A 22 -6.30 -62.83 31.91
CA ASN A 22 -5.61 -61.87 31.02
C ASN A 22 -5.46 -62.29 29.54
N ARG A 23 -6.08 -61.53 28.63
CA ARG A 23 -5.42 -60.68 27.61
C ARG A 23 -6.44 -60.21 26.55
N ASN A 24 -6.42 -58.90 26.30
CA ASN A 24 -6.86 -58.22 25.07
C ASN A 24 -8.37 -58.13 24.78
N ARG A 25 -8.99 -56.99 25.12
CA ARG A 25 -9.19 -55.85 24.18
C ARG A 25 -9.95 -54.68 24.84
N PRO A 26 -9.47 -53.43 24.68
CA PRO A 26 -10.20 -52.22 25.02
C PRO A 26 -11.11 -51.84 23.84
N ILE A 27 -12.30 -51.28 24.08
CA ILE A 27 -13.02 -50.33 23.18
C ILE A 27 -14.31 -49.79 23.83
N GLN A 28 -14.84 -50.39 24.91
CA GLN A 28 -16.04 -49.84 25.57
C GLN A 28 -15.80 -48.91 26.77
N SER A 29 -14.56 -48.72 27.24
CA SER A 29 -14.29 -47.80 28.35
C SER A 29 -14.16 -46.33 27.93
N SER A 30 -13.67 -46.03 26.72
CA SER A 30 -13.45 -44.63 26.29
C SER A 30 -14.75 -43.85 26.12
N LEU A 31 -15.83 -44.46 25.63
CA LEU A 31 -17.12 -43.77 25.47
C LEU A 31 -17.77 -43.46 26.83
N MET A 32 -17.71 -44.41 27.78
CA MET A 32 -18.21 -44.23 29.14
C MET A 32 -17.35 -43.23 29.95
N GLN A 33 -16.05 -43.22 29.72
CA GLN A 33 -15.12 -42.28 30.34
C GLN A 33 -15.28 -40.88 29.75
N TYR A 34 -15.54 -40.77 28.44
CA TYR A 34 -15.88 -39.49 27.79
C TYR A 34 -17.23 -38.92 28.29
N CYS A 35 -18.22 -39.78 28.54
CA CYS A 35 -19.50 -39.36 29.11
C CYS A 35 -19.36 -38.94 30.58
N ARG A 36 -18.55 -39.66 31.39
CA ARG A 36 -18.24 -39.27 32.78
C ARG A 36 -17.43 -37.98 32.86
N ASP A 37 -16.48 -37.76 31.95
CA ASP A 37 -15.70 -36.53 31.92
C ASP A 37 -16.53 -35.31 31.51
N ARG A 38 -17.59 -35.49 30.69
CA ARG A 38 -18.56 -34.43 30.43
C ARG A 38 -19.45 -34.12 31.63
N SER A 39 -19.93 -35.13 32.36
CA SER A 39 -20.71 -34.90 33.58
C SER A 39 -19.87 -34.26 34.70
N LEU A 40 -18.58 -34.64 34.80
CA LEU A 40 -17.63 -34.03 35.75
C LEU A 40 -17.21 -32.62 35.33
N ARG A 41 -17.14 -32.30 34.02
CA ARG A 41 -16.93 -30.92 33.55
C ARG A 41 -18.11 -30.00 33.88
N LEU A 42 -19.34 -30.50 33.87
CA LEU A 42 -20.52 -29.72 34.26
C LEU A 42 -20.61 -29.49 35.78
N GLN A 43 -20.19 -30.46 36.61
CA GLN A 43 -20.12 -30.26 38.05
C GLN A 43 -18.97 -29.32 38.49
N ARG A 44 -17.93 -29.13 37.67
CA ARG A 44 -16.84 -28.17 37.96
C ARG A 44 -17.20 -26.70 37.73
N LEU A 45 -18.37 -26.39 37.17
CA LEU A 45 -18.88 -25.01 37.15
C LEU A 45 -19.52 -24.59 38.48
N HIS A 46 -19.78 -25.53 39.39
CA HIS A 46 -20.19 -25.27 40.76
C HIS A 46 -18.99 -25.43 41.70
N GLY A 47 -18.18 -24.38 41.81
CA GLY A 47 -16.95 -24.46 42.61
C GLY A 47 -16.18 -23.16 42.69
N ALA A 48 -16.86 -22.07 43.07
CA ALA A 48 -16.22 -20.82 43.48
C ALA A 48 -15.20 -21.00 44.63
N ASN A 49 -15.13 -22.18 45.27
CA ASN A 49 -14.23 -22.46 46.38
C ASN A 49 -13.06 -23.43 46.07
N LEU A 50 -12.63 -23.62 44.82
CA LEU A 50 -11.51 -24.57 44.57
C LEU A 50 -10.48 -24.20 43.48
N MET A 51 -10.42 -22.95 43.00
CA MET A 51 -9.44 -22.55 41.98
C MET A 51 -8.30 -21.63 42.43
N VAL A 52 -8.20 -21.25 43.71
CA VAL A 52 -7.15 -20.31 44.16
C VAL A 52 -5.79 -20.99 44.47
N GLN A 53 -5.67 -22.33 44.45
CA GLN A 53 -4.43 -22.98 44.90
C GLN A 53 -3.58 -23.68 43.83
N ARG A 54 -3.69 -23.36 42.53
CA ARG A 54 -2.88 -24.05 41.50
C ARG A 54 -2.33 -23.17 40.39
N PHE A 55 -1.61 -22.11 40.71
CA PHE A 55 -0.63 -21.53 39.79
C PHE A 55 0.62 -21.01 40.53
N TYR A 56 1.34 -21.90 41.22
CA TYR A 56 2.78 -21.72 41.41
C TYR A 56 3.53 -22.72 40.55
N SER A 57 4.23 -22.17 39.55
CA SER A 57 5.17 -22.89 38.70
C SER A 57 6.32 -23.42 39.56
N ARG A 58 6.33 -24.72 39.85
CA ARG A 58 7.53 -25.39 40.37
C ARG A 58 7.96 -26.48 39.40
N LYS A 59 9.22 -26.32 38.99
CA LYS A 59 10.02 -27.21 38.16
C LYS A 59 9.93 -28.65 38.68
N ARG A 60 9.79 -29.57 37.72
CA ARG A 60 10.11 -30.99 37.85
C ARG A 60 11.51 -31.12 38.43
N ASP A 61 11.65 -31.82 39.55
CA ASP A 61 12.70 -32.82 39.74
C ASP A 61 12.28 -33.80 40.84
N ASP A 62 12.81 -35.00 40.67
CA ASP A 62 12.57 -36.32 41.22
C ASP A 62 12.22 -36.54 42.71
N SER A 63 11.48 -37.65 42.88
CA SER A 63 11.57 -38.65 43.96
C SER A 63 11.05 -38.33 45.38
N ASN A 64 10.02 -39.13 45.73
CA ASN A 64 9.60 -39.64 47.04
C ASN A 64 10.32 -39.13 48.30
N GLY A 65 9.56 -38.51 49.20
CA GLY A 65 9.94 -38.31 50.60
C GLY A 65 8.86 -37.55 51.37
N ASP A 66 8.18 -38.25 52.26
CA ASP A 66 7.16 -37.75 53.18
C ASP A 66 7.68 -36.53 53.99
N ILE A 67 6.92 -35.44 54.01
CA ILE A 67 7.15 -34.33 54.95
C ILE A 67 5.89 -34.13 55.79
N ILE A 68 6.08 -34.49 57.07
CA ILE A 68 5.22 -34.28 58.21
C ILE A 68 5.02 -32.77 58.45
N MET A 69 3.76 -32.41 58.72
CA MET A 69 3.30 -31.07 59.04
C MET A 69 3.93 -30.51 60.34
N GLY A 70 4.43 -29.28 60.26
CA GLY A 70 4.70 -28.37 61.38
C GLY A 70 4.04 -27.00 61.10
N PRO A 71 3.60 -26.27 62.13
CA PRO A 71 2.51 -25.31 62.02
C PRO A 71 2.94 -23.85 61.75
N ASP A 72 1.95 -23.07 61.32
CA ASP A 72 1.84 -21.61 61.36
C ASP A 72 2.64 -20.78 60.34
N LEU A 73 2.04 -20.62 59.14
CA LEU A 73 1.93 -19.28 58.55
C LEU A 73 0.47 -18.85 58.59
N MET A 74 0.25 -17.73 59.28
CA MET A 74 -1.05 -17.17 59.58
C MET A 74 -1.82 -16.75 58.33
N SER A 75 -3.13 -16.97 58.42
CA SER A 75 -4.22 -16.64 57.53
C SER A 75 -4.13 -15.29 56.79
N ASP A 76 -4.38 -15.33 55.48
CA ASP A 76 -5.06 -14.24 54.77
C ASP A 76 -6.34 -13.94 55.52
N GLN A 77 -6.43 -12.74 56.10
CA GLN A 77 -7.66 -12.25 56.71
C GLN A 77 -8.67 -11.99 55.59
N ASP A 78 -9.49 -12.99 55.27
CA ASP A 78 -10.81 -12.74 54.71
C ASP A 78 -11.47 -11.71 55.64
N THR A 79 -11.62 -10.47 55.15
CA THR A 79 -12.19 -9.38 55.95
C THR A 79 -13.70 -9.62 56.02
N HIS A 80 -14.13 -10.60 56.80
CA HIS A 80 -15.52 -10.82 57.11
C HIS A 80 -16.04 -9.56 57.84
N LEU A 81 -16.83 -8.76 57.13
CA LEU A 81 -17.52 -7.62 57.70
C LEU A 81 -18.42 -8.10 58.87
N PRO A 82 -18.48 -7.36 60.00
CA PRO A 82 -19.14 -7.84 61.21
C PRO A 82 -20.61 -8.22 60.96
N ALA A 83 -20.99 -9.41 61.44
CA ALA A 83 -22.31 -9.98 61.28
C ALA A 83 -23.40 -9.07 61.88
N THR A 84 -24.42 -8.77 61.08
CA THR A 84 -25.73 -8.21 61.49
C THR A 84 -25.69 -6.87 62.23
N VAL A 85 -25.05 -5.85 61.66
CA VAL A 85 -25.39 -4.46 62.02
C VAL A 85 -26.80 -4.17 61.49
N ALA A 86 -27.73 -3.80 62.38
CA ALA A 86 -29.04 -3.32 61.96
C ALA A 86 -28.86 -2.10 61.04
N VAL A 87 -29.35 -2.21 59.79
CA VAL A 87 -29.18 -1.16 58.78
C VAL A 87 -29.88 0.12 59.26
N PRO A 88 -29.18 1.26 59.37
CA PRO A 88 -29.76 2.51 59.86
C PRO A 88 -30.93 3.01 59.02
N ASP A 89 -32.01 3.45 59.68
CA ASP A 89 -33.20 3.98 59.03
C ASP A 89 -32.97 5.29 58.26
N VAL A 90 -32.03 6.12 58.70
CA VAL A 90 -31.65 7.36 58.02
C VAL A 90 -30.12 7.42 57.96
N TRP A 91 -29.58 7.58 56.75
CA TRP A 91 -28.15 7.71 56.53
C TRP A 91 -27.93 8.72 55.39
N PRO A 92 -27.78 10.02 55.70
CA PRO A 92 -27.88 11.07 54.70
C PRO A 92 -26.64 11.17 53.80
N HIS A 93 -25.45 10.76 54.26
CA HIS A 93 -24.22 10.87 53.47
C HIS A 93 -23.70 9.49 53.08
N VAL A 94 -23.68 9.21 51.77
CA VAL A 94 -23.19 7.93 51.23
C VAL A 94 -22.17 8.13 50.12
N PRO A 95 -21.16 7.25 50.03
CA PRO A 95 -20.31 7.14 48.84
C PRO A 95 -21.14 6.90 47.58
N LEU A 96 -20.83 7.60 46.50
CA LEU A 96 -21.50 7.45 45.21
C LEU A 96 -20.84 6.33 44.40
N LEU A 97 -21.58 5.27 44.06
CA LEU A 97 -21.15 4.21 43.16
C LEU A 97 -21.98 4.22 41.88
N ALA A 98 -21.31 4.55 40.78
CA ALA A 98 -21.92 4.66 39.47
C ALA A 98 -21.94 3.31 38.74
N MET A 99 -23.13 2.78 38.47
CA MET A 99 -23.30 1.55 37.70
C MET A 99 -23.61 1.81 36.24
N ARG A 100 -23.20 0.85 35.41
CA ARG A 100 -23.53 0.78 33.98
C ARG A 100 -24.65 -0.22 33.74
N LYS A 101 -25.48 0.09 32.72
CA LYS A 101 -26.51 -0.76 32.12
C LYS A 101 -27.69 -1.16 33.01
N ASN A 102 -27.46 -1.77 34.17
CA ASN A 102 -28.53 -2.32 35.00
C ASN A 102 -28.56 -1.63 36.38
N PRO A 103 -29.63 -0.89 36.72
CA PRO A 103 -29.79 -0.34 38.06
C PRO A 103 -29.94 -1.47 39.10
N LEU A 104 -29.54 -1.19 40.34
CA LEU A 104 -29.69 -2.13 41.45
C LEU A 104 -31.02 -1.87 42.17
N PHE A 105 -31.97 -2.79 42.07
CA PHE A 105 -33.27 -2.66 42.73
C PHE A 105 -33.20 -2.99 44.23
N PRO A 106 -34.10 -2.44 45.08
CA PRO A 106 -34.19 -2.80 46.50
C PRO A 106 -34.38 -4.30 46.73
N ARG A 107 -33.72 -4.85 47.75
CA ARG A 107 -33.65 -6.27 48.12
C ARG A 107 -32.89 -7.18 47.16
N PHE A 108 -32.23 -6.61 46.15
CA PHE A 108 -31.37 -7.37 45.25
C PHE A 108 -29.91 -7.20 45.64
N MET A 109 -29.16 -8.28 45.49
CA MET A 109 -27.70 -8.27 45.62
C MET A 109 -27.05 -8.26 44.23
N LYS A 110 -25.93 -7.57 44.10
CA LYS A 110 -25.15 -7.54 42.86
C LYS A 110 -23.66 -7.51 43.17
N ILE A 111 -22.90 -8.28 42.40
CA ILE A 111 -21.45 -8.25 42.44
C ILE A 111 -20.98 -7.05 41.62
N VAL A 112 -20.20 -6.17 42.23
CA VAL A 112 -19.63 -4.99 41.59
C VAL A 112 -18.12 -5.04 41.69
N GLU A 113 -17.44 -4.73 40.60
CA GLU A 113 -15.99 -4.55 40.58
C GLU A 113 -15.68 -3.07 40.38
N VAL A 114 -14.80 -2.54 41.22
CA VAL A 114 -14.32 -1.16 41.17
C VAL A 114 -12.83 -1.19 40.91
N SER A 115 -12.37 -0.42 39.94
CA SER A 115 -10.96 -0.35 39.54
C SER A 115 -10.30 0.99 39.87
N ASN A 116 -11.10 2.04 40.11
CA ASN A 116 -10.55 3.35 40.38
C ASN A 116 -9.90 3.41 41.78
N PRO A 117 -8.61 3.81 41.89
CA PRO A 117 -7.88 3.81 43.16
C PRO A 117 -8.48 4.78 44.20
N ILE A 118 -9.03 5.92 43.76
CA ILE A 118 -9.63 6.92 44.66
C ILE A 118 -10.89 6.34 45.31
N ILE A 119 -11.73 5.67 44.52
CA ILE A 119 -12.95 5.01 45.02
C ILE A 119 -12.58 3.81 45.90
N MET A 120 -11.59 3.01 45.48
CA MET A 120 -11.09 1.87 46.26
C MET A 120 -10.60 2.32 47.64
N ASP A 121 -9.78 3.37 47.72
CA ASP A 121 -9.28 3.91 48.98
C ASP A 121 -10.42 4.44 49.87
N LEU A 122 -11.39 5.14 49.28
CA LEU A 122 -12.56 5.63 49.99
C LEU A 122 -13.38 4.48 50.57
N LEU A 123 -13.67 3.45 49.77
CA LEU A 123 -14.46 2.29 50.20
C LEU A 123 -13.73 1.47 51.26
N ARG A 124 -12.42 1.24 51.10
CA ARG A 124 -11.57 0.62 52.13
C ARG A 124 -11.63 1.40 53.44
N ARG A 125 -11.55 2.74 53.39
CA ARG A 125 -11.63 3.60 54.57
C ARG A 125 -13.00 3.49 55.24
N LYS A 126 -14.10 3.56 54.47
CA LYS A 126 -15.46 3.45 55.02
C LYS A 126 -15.74 2.08 55.62
N VAL A 127 -15.25 1.01 54.99
CA VAL A 127 -15.31 -0.35 55.52
C VAL A 127 -14.48 -0.48 56.80
N LYS A 128 -13.25 0.04 56.84
CA LYS A 128 -12.43 0.09 58.08
C LYS A 128 -13.10 0.88 59.21
N LEU A 129 -13.85 1.93 58.89
CA LEU A 129 -14.64 2.72 59.84
C LEU A 129 -15.96 2.02 60.26
N ASN A 130 -16.17 0.75 59.89
CA ASN A 130 -17.42 0.01 60.12
C ASN A 130 -18.67 0.69 59.53
N GLN A 131 -18.50 1.43 58.43
CA GLN A 131 -19.58 2.09 57.68
C GLN A 131 -19.69 1.49 56.26
N PRO A 132 -20.10 0.22 56.09
CA PRO A 132 -20.14 -0.45 54.79
C PRO A 132 -21.39 -0.07 53.98
N TYR A 133 -21.70 1.22 53.86
CA TYR A 133 -22.88 1.73 53.16
C TYR A 133 -22.48 2.52 51.92
N VAL A 134 -23.20 2.32 50.82
CA VAL A 134 -22.94 2.94 49.51
C VAL A 134 -24.27 3.30 48.84
N GLY A 135 -24.30 4.45 48.16
CA GLY A 135 -25.39 4.82 47.28
C GLY A 135 -25.10 4.37 45.86
N VAL A 136 -25.92 3.49 45.31
CA VAL A 136 -25.75 2.91 43.97
C VAL A 136 -26.68 3.61 43.00
N PHE A 137 -26.13 4.22 41.95
CA PHE A 137 -26.90 4.99 40.97
C PHE A 137 -26.52 4.62 39.53
N LEU A 138 -27.45 4.77 38.60
CA LEU A 138 -27.23 4.47 37.19
C LEU A 138 -26.63 5.68 36.45
N LYS A 139 -25.64 5.47 35.59
CA LYS A 139 -25.13 6.51 34.68
C LYS A 139 -26.10 6.76 33.52
N LYS A 140 -26.25 8.01 33.10
CA LYS A 140 -27.03 8.39 31.90
C LYS A 140 -26.28 8.11 30.60
N THR A 141 -24.94 8.21 30.64
CA THR A 141 -24.06 8.00 29.48
C THR A 141 -23.17 6.78 29.69
N ASP A 142 -22.99 5.97 28.65
CA ASP A 142 -22.16 4.75 28.64
C ASP A 142 -20.64 5.04 28.61
N GLY A 143 -20.14 5.85 29.55
CA GLY A 143 -18.71 6.10 29.73
C GLY A 143 -18.02 5.07 30.63
N GLU A 144 -16.78 4.70 30.31
CA GLU A 144 -15.96 3.76 31.10
C GLU A 144 -15.47 4.32 32.44
N GLU A 145 -15.49 5.64 32.61
CA GLU A 145 -15.03 6.31 33.82
C GLU A 145 -15.92 6.00 35.03
N GLU A 146 -15.35 5.42 36.09
CA GLU A 146 -16.05 5.18 37.36
C GLU A 146 -16.19 6.46 38.19
N LEU A 147 -15.26 7.41 38.00
CA LEU A 147 -15.23 8.70 38.69
C LEU A 147 -16.20 9.66 37.99
N ILE A 148 -17.06 10.31 38.76
CA ILE A 148 -18.02 11.30 38.22
C ILE A 148 -17.56 12.69 38.63
N THR A 149 -17.47 13.59 37.66
CA THR A 149 -17.15 15.00 37.88
C THR A 149 -18.40 15.85 38.05
N ASN A 150 -19.49 15.51 37.36
CA ASN A 150 -20.76 16.24 37.41
C ASN A 150 -21.92 15.35 37.87
N LEU A 151 -22.69 15.82 38.87
CA LEU A 151 -23.90 15.11 39.34
C LEU A 151 -24.94 14.83 38.24
N ASN A 152 -24.95 15.63 37.17
CA ASN A 152 -25.90 15.49 36.06
C ASN A 152 -25.71 14.21 35.24
N ASP A 153 -24.53 13.58 35.31
CA ASP A 153 -24.18 12.38 34.54
C ASP A 153 -24.85 11.11 35.07
N VAL A 154 -25.51 11.22 36.23
CA VAL A 154 -26.16 10.13 36.94
C VAL A 154 -27.64 10.44 37.09
N TYR A 155 -28.46 9.39 37.17
CA TYR A 155 -29.87 9.56 37.55
C TYR A 155 -30.01 9.93 39.03
N ASN A 156 -30.91 10.87 39.32
CA ASN A 156 -31.06 11.41 40.68
C ASN A 156 -31.57 10.37 41.68
N LEU A 157 -32.24 9.32 41.21
CA LEU A 157 -32.81 8.26 42.03
C LEU A 157 -31.99 6.98 41.86
N GLY A 158 -31.58 6.42 42.99
CA GLY A 158 -30.83 5.18 43.07
C GLY A 158 -31.21 4.40 44.32
N THR A 159 -30.30 3.56 44.78
CA THR A 159 -30.59 2.62 45.86
C THR A 159 -29.48 2.63 46.90
N PHE A 160 -29.90 2.74 48.16
CA PHE A 160 -29.04 2.57 49.31
C PHE A 160 -28.69 1.10 49.44
N ALA A 161 -27.41 0.81 49.47
CA ALA A 161 -26.92 -0.55 49.53
C ALA A 161 -25.83 -0.72 50.58
N GLN A 162 -25.75 -1.94 51.08
CA GLN A 162 -24.75 -2.37 52.05
C GLN A 162 -23.75 -3.28 51.36
N ILE A 163 -22.46 -3.02 51.56
CA ILE A 163 -21.41 -3.94 51.18
C ILE A 163 -21.45 -5.10 52.17
N GLN A 164 -21.77 -6.30 51.69
CA GLN A 164 -21.84 -7.51 52.50
C GLN A 164 -20.49 -8.22 52.54
N GLU A 165 -19.83 -8.29 51.40
CA GLU A 165 -18.50 -8.90 51.24
C GLU A 165 -17.63 -7.98 50.38
N LEU A 166 -16.35 -7.88 50.75
CA LEU A 166 -15.34 -7.11 50.04
C LEU A 166 -14.12 -8.00 49.83
N GLN A 167 -13.82 -8.31 48.57
CA GLN A 167 -12.67 -9.05 48.11
C GLN A 167 -11.69 -8.10 47.45
N ASP A 168 -10.48 -8.05 47.98
CA ASP A 168 -9.40 -7.25 47.43
C ASP A 168 -8.56 -8.09 46.46
N LEU A 169 -8.50 -7.67 45.19
CA LEU A 169 -7.70 -8.31 44.15
C LEU A 169 -6.44 -7.48 43.81
N GLY A 170 -6.08 -6.50 44.65
CA GLY A 170 -4.95 -5.60 44.42
C GLY A 170 -5.31 -4.47 43.48
N ASP A 171 -5.45 -4.77 42.18
CA ASP A 171 -5.75 -3.79 41.14
C ASP A 171 -7.24 -3.42 41.07
N LYS A 172 -8.09 -4.25 41.65
CA LYS A 172 -9.54 -4.09 41.65
C LYS A 172 -10.12 -4.55 42.98
N LEU A 173 -11.24 -3.95 43.34
CA LEU A 173 -11.99 -4.29 44.54
C LEU A 173 -13.33 -4.87 44.10
N ARG A 174 -13.50 -6.18 44.33
CA ARG A 174 -14.74 -6.91 44.04
C ARG A 174 -15.59 -6.93 45.30
N MET A 175 -16.83 -6.51 45.22
CA MET A 175 -17.73 -6.44 46.37
C MET A 175 -19.10 -7.01 46.05
N VAL A 176 -19.74 -7.57 47.07
CA VAL A 176 -21.14 -7.99 47.02
C VAL A 176 -21.98 -6.90 47.67
N VAL A 177 -22.82 -6.25 46.89
CA VAL A 177 -23.61 -5.09 47.31
C VAL A 177 -25.08 -5.50 47.41
N VAL A 178 -25.67 -5.38 48.60
CA VAL A 178 -27.09 -5.69 48.86
C VAL A 178 -27.87 -4.39 48.99
N ALA A 179 -28.80 -4.15 48.08
CA ALA A 179 -29.66 -2.99 48.11
C ALA A 179 -30.81 -3.15 49.12
N HIS A 180 -31.11 -2.09 49.87
CA HIS A 180 -32.15 -2.10 50.90
C HIS A 180 -33.34 -1.18 50.57
N ARG A 181 -33.09 0.08 50.17
CA ARG A 181 -34.15 1.08 49.94
C ARG A 181 -33.77 2.09 48.87
N ARG A 182 -34.77 2.76 48.28
CA ARG A 182 -34.55 3.82 47.28
C ARG A 182 -34.12 5.12 47.94
N ILE A 183 -33.17 5.79 47.31
CA ILE A 183 -32.63 7.07 47.76
C ILE A 183 -32.57 8.06 46.59
N ARG A 184 -32.75 9.33 46.89
CA ARG A 184 -32.65 10.44 45.95
C ARG A 184 -31.47 11.34 46.33
N ILE A 185 -30.64 11.71 45.37
CA ILE A 185 -29.56 12.68 45.57
C ILE A 185 -30.17 14.07 45.82
N THR A 186 -29.82 14.70 46.94
CA THR A 186 -30.22 16.07 47.29
C THR A 186 -29.05 17.05 47.16
N GLY A 187 -27.81 16.59 47.35
CA GLY A 187 -26.62 17.44 47.29
C GLY A 187 -25.32 16.63 47.18
N GLN A 188 -24.19 17.33 47.07
CA GLN A 188 -22.84 16.75 47.09
C GLN A 188 -22.09 17.25 48.34
N VAL A 189 -21.34 16.34 48.97
CA VAL A 189 -20.38 16.69 50.02
C VAL A 189 -18.98 16.67 49.42
N VAL A 190 -18.28 17.80 49.50
CA VAL A 190 -16.89 17.92 49.06
C VAL A 190 -15.99 17.40 50.18
N GLU A 191 -15.31 16.26 49.96
CA GLU A 191 -14.28 15.73 50.87
C GLU A 191 -12.90 16.04 50.29
N ASP A 192 -12.01 16.63 51.08
CA ASP A 192 -10.62 16.87 50.67
C ASP A 192 -9.89 15.53 50.47
N VAL A 193 -9.56 15.22 49.22
CA VAL A 193 -8.81 14.01 48.87
C VAL A 193 -7.33 14.23 49.25
N PRO A 194 -6.74 13.48 50.18
CA PRO A 194 -5.30 13.56 50.42
C PRO A 194 -4.55 13.07 49.17
N PRO A 195 -3.45 13.74 48.75
CA PRO A 195 -2.73 13.34 47.54
C PRO A 195 -2.21 11.90 47.66
N PRO A 196 -2.32 11.08 46.60
CA PRO A 196 -1.88 9.69 46.64
C PRO A 196 -0.38 9.61 46.96
N LYS A 197 0.01 8.68 47.85
CA LYS A 197 1.43 8.45 48.19
C LYS A 197 2.19 8.03 46.91
N PRO A 198 3.32 8.66 46.55
CA PRO A 198 4.03 8.35 45.32
C PRO A 198 4.64 6.94 45.39
N VAL A 199 4.16 6.03 44.54
CA VAL A 199 4.70 4.67 44.38
C VAL A 199 6.03 4.76 43.62
N LYS A 200 7.14 4.34 44.24
CA LYS A 200 8.47 4.34 43.61
C LYS A 200 8.52 3.25 42.53
N MET A 201 8.82 3.62 41.29
CA MET A 201 8.90 2.69 40.16
C MET A 201 10.35 2.38 39.78
N THR A 202 10.65 1.12 39.46
CA THR A 202 11.98 0.69 38.99
C THR A 202 11.90 0.30 37.52
N THR A 203 12.78 0.85 36.69
CA THR A 203 12.82 0.58 35.25
C THR A 203 13.85 -0.51 34.94
N LEU A 204 13.40 -1.67 34.46
CA LEU A 204 14.27 -2.73 33.95
C LEU A 204 14.45 -2.59 32.44
N HIS A 205 15.71 -2.53 32.01
CA HIS A 205 16.11 -2.33 30.62
C HIS A 205 16.60 -3.64 30.00
N TYR A 206 15.94 -4.12 28.95
CA TYR A 206 16.35 -5.30 28.19
C TYR A 206 17.07 -4.87 26.90
N PRO A 207 18.41 -4.82 26.87
CA PRO A 207 19.17 -4.27 25.74
C PRO A 207 19.05 -5.07 24.44
N LEU A 208 18.78 -6.39 24.53
CA LEU A 208 18.61 -7.24 23.34
C LEU A 208 17.31 -6.99 22.58
N PHE A 209 16.30 -6.45 23.27
CA PHE A 209 14.96 -6.23 22.70
C PHE A 209 14.55 -4.76 22.72
N ASN A 210 15.39 -3.86 23.25
CA ASN A 210 15.08 -2.45 23.46
C ASN A 210 13.74 -2.19 24.18
N ILE A 211 13.37 -3.09 25.09
CA ILE A 211 12.15 -3.00 25.91
C ILE A 211 12.52 -2.44 27.28
N LYS A 212 11.85 -1.34 27.68
CA LYS A 212 11.91 -0.76 29.02
C LYS A 212 10.62 -1.12 29.76
N LEU A 213 10.73 -2.00 30.76
CA LEU A 213 9.61 -2.40 31.61
C LEU A 213 9.68 -1.61 32.91
N GLN A 214 8.65 -0.81 33.19
CA GLN A 214 8.49 -0.09 34.45
C GLN A 214 7.65 -0.94 35.39
N ILE A 215 8.27 -1.46 36.46
CA ILE A 215 7.60 -2.26 37.47
C ILE A 215 7.58 -1.45 38.77
N PRO A 216 6.44 -1.31 39.46
CA PRO A 216 6.41 -0.70 40.79
C PRO A 216 7.33 -1.50 41.72
N ALA A 217 8.21 -0.82 42.47
CA ALA A 217 9.06 -1.52 43.42
C ALA A 217 8.17 -2.09 44.54
N GLU A 218 8.05 -3.41 44.60
CA GLU A 218 7.47 -4.11 45.76
C GLU A 218 8.40 -3.87 46.94
N ASP A 219 7.94 -3.09 47.92
CA ASP A 219 8.62 -2.89 49.19
C ASP A 219 8.82 -4.26 49.86
N GLN A 220 10.05 -4.78 49.82
CA GLN A 220 10.45 -5.90 50.66
C GLN A 220 10.36 -5.44 52.12
N SER A 221 9.26 -5.83 52.77
CA SER A 221 9.09 -6.03 54.22
C SER A 221 9.87 -5.07 55.14
N THR A 222 9.15 -4.08 55.68
CA THR A 222 9.47 -3.52 57.01
C THR A 222 8.20 -3.53 57.88
N ASP A 223 7.71 -4.74 58.18
CA ASP A 223 7.04 -4.96 59.46
C ASP A 223 8.13 -5.15 60.51
N GLN A 224 8.40 -4.09 61.29
CA GLN A 224 8.80 -4.10 62.71
C GLN A 224 9.62 -2.85 63.02
N ALA A 225 8.97 -1.85 63.64
CA ALA A 225 9.50 -1.14 64.81
C ALA A 225 8.51 -0.06 65.29
N ASP A 226 7.43 -0.47 65.97
CA ASP A 226 6.99 0.23 67.18
C ASP A 226 7.77 -0.39 68.36
N ALA A 227 9.03 0.01 68.54
CA ALA A 227 9.77 -0.20 69.79
C ALA A 227 10.90 0.84 69.90
N ALA A 228 10.65 1.84 70.74
CA ALA A 228 11.62 2.84 71.20
C ALA A 228 12.79 2.19 72.00
N PRO A 229 13.92 2.89 72.18
CA PRO A 229 15.23 2.33 71.83
C PRO A 229 16.02 1.75 73.01
N ILE A 230 16.69 0.62 72.79
CA ILE A 230 17.79 0.15 73.66
C ILE A 230 19.12 0.42 72.97
N LYS A 231 19.95 1.24 73.63
CA LYS A 231 21.33 1.55 73.29
C LYS A 231 22.21 0.30 73.44
N SER A 232 23.05 0.03 72.45
CA SER A 232 24.53 0.09 72.56
C SER A 232 25.29 -0.99 71.77
N ARG A 233 26.40 -0.51 71.18
CA ARG A 233 27.66 -1.19 70.80
C ARG A 233 27.79 -1.90 69.44
N SER A 234 28.22 -1.09 68.46
CA SER A 234 29.52 -1.15 67.77
C SER A 234 30.11 -2.50 67.33
N ASP A 235 30.21 -2.65 65.99
CA ASP A 235 31.40 -3.05 65.17
C ASP A 235 32.09 -4.43 65.39
N PRO A 236 32.88 -4.97 64.43
CA PRO A 236 33.30 -4.42 63.12
C PRO A 236 33.26 -5.37 61.89
N ALA A 237 33.29 -4.74 60.72
CA ALA A 237 34.09 -5.08 59.50
C ALA A 237 34.05 -6.47 58.83
N ARG A 238 33.61 -6.49 57.56
CA ARG A 238 34.43 -6.98 56.43
C ARG A 238 33.95 -6.44 55.07
N LYS A 239 34.83 -5.68 54.38
CA LYS A 239 34.70 -5.21 52.99
C LYS A 239 35.26 -6.25 52.01
N PRO A 240 34.73 -6.36 50.78
CA PRO A 240 35.51 -6.69 49.60
C PRO A 240 35.62 -5.50 48.63
N ARG A 241 36.87 -5.25 48.23
CA ARG A 241 37.36 -4.43 47.11
C ARG A 241 36.65 -4.87 45.80
N GLY A 242 36.27 -4.04 44.84
CA GLY A 242 36.98 -2.93 44.21
C GLY A 242 37.24 -3.28 42.74
N ARG A 243 36.48 -2.70 41.80
CA ARG A 243 36.89 -2.54 40.39
C ARG A 243 36.23 -1.29 39.80
N ILE A 244 37.08 -0.44 39.23
CA ILE A 244 36.86 0.95 38.83
C ILE A 244 36.41 1.01 37.36
N PRO A 245 35.38 1.78 36.97
CA PRO A 245 35.20 2.24 35.61
C PRO A 245 35.67 3.69 35.46
N ARG A 246 36.52 3.91 34.46
CA ARG A 246 37.08 5.22 34.11
C ARG A 246 36.00 6.14 33.53
N SER A 247 36.02 7.37 34.04
CA SER A 247 35.41 8.56 33.49
C SER A 247 35.91 8.90 32.09
N ARG A 248 34.99 9.25 31.19
CA ARG A 248 35.24 10.30 30.19
C ARG A 248 33.96 11.11 29.97
N THR A 249 34.11 12.39 30.30
CA THR A 249 33.15 13.48 30.29
C THR A 249 33.02 14.08 28.89
N GLY A 250 31.85 14.63 28.57
CA GLY A 250 31.76 15.81 27.69
C GLY A 250 30.83 15.73 26.47
N LYS A 251 29.63 16.32 26.63
CA LYS A 251 28.94 17.24 25.71
C LYS A 251 28.66 16.77 24.27
N SER A 252 27.40 16.55 23.92
CA SER A 252 26.44 17.56 23.42
C SER A 252 25.23 16.83 22.82
N ARG A 253 24.04 17.16 23.32
CA ARG A 253 22.74 16.65 22.91
C ARG A 253 22.23 17.54 21.78
N GLU A 254 22.18 17.08 20.54
CA GLU A 254 21.44 17.80 19.49
C GLU A 254 21.07 16.98 18.23
N SER A 255 20.86 15.66 18.34
CA SER A 255 20.48 14.85 17.16
C SER A 255 19.45 13.74 17.44
N ALA A 256 18.57 13.92 18.44
CA ALA A 256 17.44 13.01 18.68
C ALA A 256 16.09 13.54 18.15
N ALA A 257 16.03 14.77 17.61
CA ALA A 257 14.80 15.35 17.05
C ALA A 257 14.56 14.99 15.55
N ALA A 258 15.51 14.27 14.91
CA ALA A 258 15.39 13.86 13.51
C ALA A 258 14.97 12.39 13.33
N GLU A 259 15.08 11.55 14.38
CA GLU A 259 14.70 10.12 14.30
C GLU A 259 13.24 9.86 14.74
N GLU A 260 12.57 10.80 15.42
CA GLU A 260 11.15 10.66 15.81
C GLU A 260 10.15 10.93 14.67
N LEU A 261 10.60 11.44 13.51
CA LEU A 261 9.73 11.69 12.34
C LEU A 261 9.59 10.49 11.39
N ILE A 262 10.38 9.43 11.55
CA ILE A 262 10.37 8.29 10.62
C ILE A 262 9.61 7.07 11.16
N GLN A 263 9.20 7.06 12.44
CA GLN A 263 8.56 5.87 13.04
C GLN A 263 7.04 5.93 13.24
N ASN A 264 6.35 6.97 12.73
CA ASN A 264 4.88 7.10 12.82
C ASN A 264 4.11 6.76 11.53
N GLN A 265 4.68 5.92 10.65
CA GLN A 265 3.99 5.40 9.46
C GLN A 265 4.14 3.88 9.35
N THR A 266 3.43 3.12 10.19
CA THR A 266 2.94 1.76 9.89
C THR A 266 2.40 1.15 11.18
N LEU A 267 1.10 1.27 11.42
CA LEU A 267 0.26 0.34 12.20
C LEU A 267 -1.19 0.79 11.94
N GLU A 268 -1.67 0.56 10.71
CA GLU A 268 -3.10 0.67 10.44
C GLU A 268 -3.85 -0.43 11.21
N PRO A 269 -4.94 -0.09 11.93
CA PRO A 269 -5.69 -1.03 12.75
C PRO A 269 -6.55 -1.98 11.90
N PRO A 270 -6.92 -3.16 12.44
CA PRO A 270 -7.60 -4.20 11.68
C PRO A 270 -8.98 -3.77 11.18
N LEU A 271 -9.28 -4.20 9.95
CA LEU A 271 -10.51 -4.02 9.18
C LEU A 271 -11.77 -4.11 10.06
N LYS A 272 -12.52 -3.01 10.14
CA LYS A 272 -13.86 -2.97 10.74
C LYS A 272 -14.81 -3.84 9.93
N SER A 273 -15.42 -4.82 10.60
CA SER A 273 -16.53 -5.62 10.10
C SER A 273 -17.69 -4.72 9.66
N GLY A 274 -18.21 -4.97 8.46
CA GLY A 274 -19.28 -4.19 7.84
C GLY A 274 -20.53 -4.12 8.71
N LYS A 275 -20.92 -2.90 9.08
CA LYS A 275 -22.25 -2.61 9.62
C LYS A 275 -23.21 -2.48 8.45
N VAL A 276 -24.22 -3.34 8.46
CA VAL A 276 -25.38 -3.30 7.56
C VAL A 276 -26.14 -1.99 7.80
N GLU A 277 -26.41 -1.28 6.71
CA GLU A 277 -27.24 -0.09 6.66
C GLU A 277 -28.67 -0.41 7.10
N SER A 278 -29.11 0.16 8.22
CA SER A 278 -30.52 0.30 8.58
C SER A 278 -30.87 1.77 8.59
N SER A 279 -31.55 2.19 7.52
CA SER A 279 -32.19 3.47 7.31
C SER A 279 -33.35 3.70 8.29
N SER A 280 -33.37 4.83 9.01
CA SER A 280 -34.58 5.63 9.26
C SER A 280 -34.32 6.93 10.05
N LEU A 281 -34.43 8.04 9.31
CA LEU A 281 -35.10 9.32 9.59
C LEU A 281 -34.61 10.32 10.67
N PRO A 282 -34.74 11.65 10.41
CA PRO A 282 -33.89 12.70 10.97
C PRO A 282 -34.60 13.63 11.99
N LYS A 283 -33.82 14.27 12.87
CA LYS A 283 -34.25 15.40 13.72
C LYS A 283 -33.40 16.66 13.43
N PRO A 284 -33.96 17.88 13.63
CA PRO A 284 -33.63 19.13 12.92
C PRO A 284 -32.46 19.92 13.54
N PRO A 285 -31.96 20.99 12.88
CA PRO A 285 -30.63 21.53 13.09
C PRO A 285 -30.58 22.62 14.16
N THR A 286 -29.49 22.66 14.93
CA THR A 286 -29.10 23.83 15.73
C THR A 286 -27.70 24.25 15.27
N GLU A 287 -27.62 25.51 14.90
CA GLU A 287 -26.49 26.20 14.27
C GLU A 287 -25.27 26.28 15.20
N GLU A 288 -24.11 25.84 14.73
CA GLU A 288 -22.81 26.26 15.28
C GLU A 288 -22.05 27.05 14.24
N LYS A 289 -21.76 28.30 14.61
CA LYS A 289 -21.08 29.30 13.80
C LYS A 289 -19.61 28.97 13.63
N ILE A 290 -19.16 29.18 12.41
CA ILE A 290 -17.78 29.23 11.93
C ILE A 290 -17.08 30.46 12.50
N VAL A 291 -15.91 30.30 13.12
CA VAL A 291 -14.82 31.29 13.11
C VAL A 291 -13.48 30.56 12.97
N GLU A 292 -12.75 31.01 11.96
CA GLU A 292 -11.44 30.61 11.44
C GLU A 292 -10.25 31.20 12.24
N PRO A 293 -8.99 30.83 11.92
CA PRO A 293 -7.86 30.85 12.86
C PRO A 293 -6.90 32.03 12.66
N GLU A 294 -6.18 32.42 13.72
CA GLU A 294 -4.95 33.21 13.59
C GLU A 294 -3.84 32.76 14.55
N THR A 295 -2.64 32.92 14.02
CA THR A 295 -1.31 32.53 14.45
C THR A 295 -0.66 33.52 15.43
N GLY A 296 0.13 33.02 16.39
CA GLY A 296 1.38 33.65 16.79
C GLY A 296 1.58 34.05 18.25
N ALA A 297 2.75 33.66 18.76
CA ALA A 297 3.56 34.29 19.80
C ALA A 297 3.43 33.87 21.28
N LYS A 298 4.63 33.83 21.87
CA LYS A 298 5.05 33.36 23.18
C LYS A 298 4.64 34.27 24.33
N GLU A 299 4.54 33.61 25.48
CA GLU A 299 4.74 34.08 26.87
C GLU A 299 3.63 34.92 27.54
N ASN A 300 3.23 34.37 28.69
CA ASN A 300 2.60 34.99 29.87
C ASN A 300 1.07 35.15 29.92
N VAL A 301 0.53 34.52 30.99
CA VAL A 301 -0.67 34.87 31.77
C VAL A 301 -2.03 34.36 31.28
N ASN A 302 -2.59 33.40 32.05
CA ASN A 302 -3.97 33.35 32.59
C ASN A 302 -4.21 31.94 33.19
N GLN A 303 -3.92 31.70 34.47
CA GLN A 303 -4.92 31.68 35.55
C GLN A 303 -6.25 30.97 35.21
N SER A 304 -6.33 29.72 35.69
CA SER A 304 -7.48 29.04 36.33
C SER A 304 -8.84 28.99 35.63
N ALA A 305 -9.14 27.82 35.04
CA ALA A 305 -10.39 27.14 35.36
C ALA A 305 -10.08 26.12 36.48
N PRO A 306 -10.79 26.12 37.62
CA PRO A 306 -10.55 25.12 38.66
C PRO A 306 -10.88 23.73 38.09
N SER A 307 -9.92 22.82 38.18
CA SER A 307 -10.13 21.40 37.89
C SER A 307 -11.32 20.91 38.72
N ALA A 308 -12.41 20.53 38.06
CA ALA A 308 -13.60 20.02 38.74
C ALA A 308 -13.22 18.87 39.68
N GLN A 309 -13.44 19.06 40.99
CA GLN A 309 -13.19 18.01 41.98
C GLN A 309 -14.20 16.87 41.77
N PRO A 310 -13.78 15.60 41.86
CA PRO A 310 -14.69 14.48 41.67
C PRO A 310 -15.74 14.38 42.78
N VAL A 311 -16.95 13.98 42.41
CA VAL A 311 -18.05 13.70 43.32
C VAL A 311 -17.84 12.33 43.95
N LEU A 312 -17.38 12.30 45.20
CA LEU A 312 -17.11 11.06 45.93
C LEU A 312 -18.24 10.69 46.89
N ILE A 313 -18.82 11.68 47.58
CA ILE A 313 -19.89 11.50 48.56
C ILE A 313 -21.07 12.40 48.18
N VAL A 314 -22.27 11.82 48.24
CA VAL A 314 -23.54 12.51 47.98
C VAL A 314 -24.40 12.54 49.23
N GLU A 315 -25.13 13.64 49.38
CA GLU A 315 -26.24 13.74 50.32
C GLU A 315 -27.49 13.14 49.68
N VAL A 316 -28.19 12.30 50.43
CA VAL A 316 -29.30 11.50 49.96
C VAL A 316 -30.48 11.50 50.91
N GLU A 317 -31.67 11.52 50.35
CA GLU A 317 -32.94 11.38 51.07
C GLU A 317 -33.61 10.04 50.74
N ASN A 318 -34.21 9.40 51.74
CA ASN A 318 -34.98 8.18 51.54
C ASN A 318 -36.30 8.47 50.81
N VAL A 319 -36.54 7.81 49.69
CA VAL A 319 -37.81 7.92 48.97
C VAL A 319 -38.84 7.03 49.65
N LYS A 320 -39.78 7.64 50.40
CA LYS A 320 -40.90 6.92 51.02
C LYS A 320 -41.92 6.52 49.95
N GLN A 321 -42.37 5.27 49.99
CA GLN A 321 -43.41 4.77 49.08
C GLN A 321 -44.80 5.22 49.57
N PRO A 322 -45.70 5.66 48.69
CA PRO A 322 -47.08 5.97 49.08
C PRO A 322 -47.81 4.70 49.54
N ILE A 323 -48.65 4.83 50.56
CA ILE A 323 -49.53 3.75 51.00
C ILE A 323 -50.56 3.53 49.90
N TYR A 324 -50.60 2.33 49.33
CA TYR A 324 -51.50 2.01 48.23
C TYR A 324 -52.73 1.25 48.70
N LYS A 325 -53.85 1.46 47.99
CA LYS A 325 -55.06 0.66 48.15
C LYS A 325 -55.02 -0.50 47.16
N GLN A 326 -55.32 -1.70 47.63
CA GLN A 326 -55.39 -2.89 46.76
C GLN A 326 -56.68 -2.83 45.91
N THR A 327 -56.63 -2.11 44.80
CA THR A 327 -57.73 -2.08 43.81
C THR A 327 -57.79 -3.39 43.02
N GLU A 328 -58.92 -3.63 42.35
CA GLU A 328 -59.08 -4.79 41.46
C GLU A 328 -58.06 -4.76 40.31
N GLU A 329 -57.76 -3.59 39.76
CA GLU A 329 -56.76 -3.39 38.71
C GLU A 329 -55.35 -3.82 39.15
N VAL A 330 -54.92 -3.41 40.36
CA VAL A 330 -53.61 -3.82 40.91
C VAL A 330 -53.55 -5.34 41.07
N LYS A 331 -54.63 -5.99 41.54
CA LYS A 331 -54.69 -7.46 41.63
C LYS A 331 -54.63 -8.15 40.27
N ALA A 332 -55.30 -7.60 39.25
CA ALA A 332 -55.28 -8.16 37.90
C ALA A 332 -53.88 -8.05 37.28
N LEU A 333 -53.22 -6.90 37.43
CA LEU A 333 -51.87 -6.67 36.90
C LEU A 333 -50.82 -7.54 37.60
N THR A 334 -50.89 -7.71 38.92
CA THR A 334 -49.97 -8.61 39.62
C THR A 334 -50.12 -10.05 39.14
N GLN A 335 -51.35 -10.53 38.95
CA GLN A 335 -51.59 -11.89 38.44
C GLN A 335 -51.05 -12.08 37.02
N GLU A 336 -51.25 -11.11 36.12
CA GLU A 336 -50.73 -11.16 34.75
C GLU A 336 -49.19 -11.12 34.74
N ILE A 337 -48.55 -10.29 35.57
CA ILE A 337 -47.09 -10.28 35.72
C ILE A 337 -46.60 -11.65 36.22
N ILE A 338 -47.20 -12.21 37.27
CA ILE A 338 -46.81 -13.54 37.78
C ILE A 338 -46.95 -14.63 36.70
N LYS A 339 -47.97 -14.53 35.82
CA LYS A 339 -48.16 -15.45 34.70
C LYS A 339 -47.06 -15.28 33.63
N THR A 340 -46.82 -14.06 33.16
CA THR A 340 -45.76 -13.78 32.17
C THR A 340 -44.38 -14.17 32.68
N LEU A 341 -44.08 -13.91 33.95
CA LEU A 341 -42.82 -14.27 34.59
C LEU A 341 -42.66 -15.80 34.67
N ARG A 342 -43.72 -16.55 35.01
CA ARG A 342 -43.73 -18.02 34.92
C ARG A 342 -43.45 -18.51 33.49
N ASP A 343 -44.05 -17.89 32.48
CA ASP A 343 -43.83 -18.27 31.08
C ASP A 343 -42.35 -18.07 30.68
N ILE A 344 -41.73 -16.93 31.01
CA ILE A 344 -40.30 -16.67 30.75
C ILE A 344 -39.41 -17.74 31.40
N ILE A 345 -39.69 -18.08 32.66
CA ILE A 345 -38.93 -19.08 33.42
C ILE A 345 -39.05 -20.49 32.79
N THR A 346 -40.20 -20.84 32.22
CA THR A 346 -40.34 -22.13 31.52
C THR A 346 -39.55 -22.19 30.22
N MET A 347 -39.36 -21.05 29.56
CA MET A 347 -38.69 -20.98 28.26
C MET A 347 -37.16 -20.95 28.39
N ASN A 348 -36.63 -20.32 29.43
CA ASN A 348 -35.19 -20.24 29.70
C ASN A 348 -34.88 -20.73 31.14
N PRO A 349 -34.38 -21.98 31.29
CA PRO A 349 -34.07 -22.58 32.58
C PRO A 349 -33.05 -21.82 33.43
N LEU A 350 -32.18 -21.00 32.82
CA LEU A 350 -31.18 -20.21 33.54
C LEU A 350 -31.84 -19.22 34.52
N TYR A 351 -33.04 -18.72 34.18
CA TYR A 351 -33.79 -17.87 35.10
C TYR A 351 -34.27 -18.62 36.33
N ARG A 352 -34.50 -19.95 36.26
CA ARG A 352 -34.87 -20.73 37.46
C ARG A 352 -33.75 -20.75 38.48
N GLU A 353 -32.50 -20.91 38.04
CA GLU A 353 -31.35 -20.95 38.95
C GLU A 353 -31.14 -19.58 39.59
N SER A 354 -31.17 -18.52 38.77
CA SER A 354 -31.10 -17.14 39.26
C SER A 354 -32.22 -16.81 40.24
N LEU A 355 -33.46 -17.23 39.96
CA LEU A 355 -34.60 -17.05 40.85
C LEU A 355 -34.56 -17.91 42.11
N GLN A 356 -34.13 -19.17 42.02
CA GLN A 356 -34.02 -20.04 43.20
C GLN A 356 -33.01 -19.49 44.19
N GLN A 357 -31.91 -18.92 43.72
CA GLN A 357 -30.97 -18.21 44.58
C GLN A 357 -31.62 -16.99 45.25
N MET A 358 -32.49 -16.25 44.54
CA MET A 358 -33.16 -15.07 45.09
C MET A 358 -34.36 -15.39 46.02
N LEU A 359 -35.12 -16.46 45.76
CA LEU A 359 -36.32 -16.85 46.50
C LEU A 359 -36.02 -17.50 47.87
N HIS A 360 -34.80 -18.01 48.09
CA HIS A 360 -34.43 -18.71 49.33
C HIS A 360 -34.62 -17.87 50.60
N GLN A 361 -34.69 -16.53 50.50
CA GLN A 361 -34.78 -15.69 51.68
C GLN A 361 -36.20 -15.31 52.10
N ASN A 362 -37.23 -15.36 51.25
CA ASN A 362 -38.60 -15.00 51.67
C ASN A 362 -39.66 -15.64 50.75
N GLN A 363 -40.51 -16.52 51.29
CA GLN A 363 -41.53 -17.24 50.50
C GLN A 363 -42.86 -16.47 50.33
N ARG A 364 -43.08 -15.36 51.05
CA ARG A 364 -44.33 -14.57 51.02
C ARG A 364 -44.27 -13.30 50.17
N VAL A 365 -43.32 -13.20 49.22
CA VAL A 365 -43.00 -11.93 48.55
C VAL A 365 -43.69 -11.73 47.20
N VAL A 366 -44.23 -12.80 46.60
CA VAL A 366 -44.90 -12.72 45.29
C VAL A 366 -46.23 -11.94 45.37
N ASP A 367 -46.79 -11.77 46.57
CA ASP A 367 -48.05 -11.04 46.78
C ASP A 367 -47.87 -9.52 46.81
N ASN A 368 -46.66 -9.01 47.04
CA ASN A 368 -46.43 -7.56 47.09
C ASN A 368 -46.19 -7.02 45.66
N PRO A 369 -47.09 -6.17 45.12
CA PRO A 369 -46.97 -5.63 43.76
C PRO A 369 -45.64 -4.89 43.54
N ILE A 370 -45.15 -4.19 44.56
CA ILE A 370 -43.93 -3.38 44.46
C ILE A 370 -42.71 -4.26 44.25
N TYR A 371 -42.58 -5.30 45.07
CA TYR A 371 -41.49 -6.25 44.95
C TYR A 371 -41.59 -7.07 43.67
N LEU A 372 -42.79 -7.42 43.24
CA LEU A 372 -43.03 -8.14 41.99
C LEU A 372 -42.53 -7.33 40.78
N CYS A 373 -42.76 -6.02 40.76
CA CYS A 373 -42.19 -5.14 39.73
C CYS A 373 -40.67 -5.13 39.77
N ASP A 374 -40.07 -4.99 40.96
CA ASP A 374 -38.62 -4.92 41.14
C ASP A 374 -37.95 -6.25 40.73
N LEU A 375 -38.61 -7.37 41.02
CA LEU A 375 -38.20 -8.71 40.58
C LEU A 375 -38.34 -8.91 39.08
N GLY A 376 -39.46 -8.47 38.49
CA GLY A 376 -39.66 -8.54 37.05
C GLY A 376 -38.62 -7.72 36.28
N ALA A 377 -38.34 -6.50 36.76
CA ALA A 377 -37.36 -5.61 36.16
C ALA A 377 -35.92 -6.10 36.35
N SER A 378 -35.58 -6.71 37.49
CA SER A 378 -34.21 -7.21 37.73
C SER A 378 -33.83 -8.44 36.91
N LEU A 379 -34.82 -9.24 36.51
CA LEU A 379 -34.62 -10.45 35.69
C LEU A 379 -34.61 -10.16 34.19
N SER A 380 -35.25 -9.08 33.76
CA SER A 380 -35.29 -8.71 32.35
C SER A 380 -34.02 -7.98 31.92
N ALA A 381 -33.62 -8.19 30.68
CA ALA A 381 -32.51 -7.50 30.04
C ALA A 381 -32.98 -6.21 29.32
N GLY A 382 -33.93 -5.48 29.91
CA GLY A 382 -34.48 -4.26 29.34
C GLY A 382 -33.47 -3.11 29.25
N GLU A 383 -33.80 -2.09 28.47
CA GLU A 383 -32.92 -0.93 28.32
C GLU A 383 -32.69 -0.21 29.67
N PRO A 384 -31.49 0.32 29.93
CA PRO A 384 -31.17 1.04 31.18
C PRO A 384 -32.20 2.12 31.53
N ALA A 385 -32.65 2.87 30.51
CA ALA A 385 -33.62 3.94 30.68
C ALA A 385 -35.02 3.42 31.07
N GLU A 386 -35.44 2.26 30.55
CA GLU A 386 -36.73 1.65 30.91
C GLU A 386 -36.69 1.09 32.35
N LEU A 387 -35.59 0.45 32.73
CA LEU A 387 -35.38 -0.05 34.09
C LEU A 387 -35.33 1.10 35.10
N GLN A 388 -34.67 2.20 34.74
CA GLN A 388 -34.60 3.40 35.58
C GLN A 388 -35.98 4.05 35.76
N LYS A 389 -36.80 4.14 34.69
CA LYS A 389 -38.19 4.61 34.80
C LYS A 389 -38.99 3.78 35.81
N ILE A 390 -38.86 2.46 35.79
CA ILE A 390 -39.53 1.59 36.77
C ILE A 390 -39.04 1.90 38.20
N LEU A 391 -37.74 2.14 38.39
CA LEU A 391 -37.18 2.48 39.70
C LEU A 391 -37.71 3.84 40.23
N GLU A 392 -37.82 4.83 39.34
CA GLU A 392 -38.29 6.19 39.61
C GLU A 392 -39.80 6.28 39.83
N GLU A 393 -40.59 5.42 39.17
CA GLU A 393 -42.03 5.48 39.23
C GLU A 393 -42.55 5.21 40.65
N THR A 394 -43.41 6.11 41.11
CA THR A 394 -43.98 6.08 42.48
C THR A 394 -45.40 5.56 42.50
N ASP A 395 -46.15 5.74 41.41
CA ASP A 395 -47.51 5.20 41.30
C ASP A 395 -47.47 3.70 40.99
N ILE A 396 -48.19 2.90 41.79
CA ILE A 396 -48.08 1.44 41.72
C ILE A 396 -48.76 0.84 40.48
N PRO A 397 -50.00 1.22 40.12
CA PRO A 397 -50.62 0.80 38.87
C PRO A 397 -49.76 1.10 37.64
N GLU A 398 -49.27 2.33 37.49
CA GLU A 398 -48.41 2.71 36.36
C GLU A 398 -47.10 1.92 36.35
N ARG A 399 -46.50 1.75 37.52
CA ARG A 399 -45.30 0.95 37.70
C ARG A 399 -45.48 -0.53 37.34
N LEU A 400 -46.62 -1.13 37.69
CA LEU A 400 -46.99 -2.49 37.28
C LEU A 400 -47.15 -2.58 35.77
N GLN A 401 -47.75 -1.58 35.13
CA GLN A 401 -47.89 -1.53 33.67
C GLN A 401 -46.54 -1.45 32.96
N LEU A 402 -45.63 -0.59 33.45
CA LEU A 402 -44.27 -0.48 32.91
C LEU A 402 -43.52 -1.81 33.03
N ALA A 403 -43.57 -2.46 34.20
CA ALA A 403 -42.94 -3.76 34.42
C ALA A 403 -43.55 -4.86 33.55
N LEU A 404 -44.87 -4.89 33.40
CA LEU A 404 -45.56 -5.86 32.55
C LEU A 404 -45.18 -5.69 31.07
N THR A 405 -45.08 -4.45 30.60
CA THR A 405 -44.68 -4.13 29.22
C THR A 405 -43.27 -4.65 28.93
N LEU A 406 -42.34 -4.40 29.85
CA LEU A 406 -40.96 -4.86 29.79
C LEU A 406 -40.87 -6.40 29.78
N LEU A 407 -41.60 -7.07 30.68
CA LEU A 407 -41.67 -8.53 30.73
C LEU A 407 -42.30 -9.16 29.48
N LYS A 408 -43.31 -8.51 28.87
CA LYS A 408 -43.89 -9.00 27.62
C LYS A 408 -42.92 -8.90 26.46
N LYS A 409 -42.13 -7.82 26.35
CA LYS A 409 -41.03 -7.72 25.37
C LYS A 409 -40.01 -8.85 25.57
N GLU A 410 -39.62 -9.13 26.81
CA GLU A 410 -38.68 -10.21 27.14
C GLU A 410 -39.23 -11.61 26.78
N LEU A 411 -40.52 -11.84 27.01
CA LEU A 411 -41.20 -13.08 26.62
C LEU A 411 -41.19 -13.29 25.10
N GLU A 412 -41.39 -12.23 24.32
CA GLU A 412 -41.32 -12.30 22.86
C GLU A 412 -39.90 -12.59 22.36
N LEU A 413 -38.89 -11.91 22.93
CA LEU A 413 -37.49 -12.20 22.63
C LEU A 413 -37.12 -13.65 22.94
N SER A 414 -37.55 -14.16 24.10
CA SER A 414 -37.33 -15.56 24.50
C SER A 414 -38.00 -16.55 23.53
N ARG A 415 -39.21 -16.25 23.04
CA ARG A 415 -39.90 -17.05 22.01
C ARG A 415 -39.18 -17.03 20.68
N LEU A 416 -38.73 -15.86 20.25
CA LEU A 416 -37.97 -15.69 19.01
C LEU A 416 -36.63 -16.45 19.08
N GLN A 417 -35.92 -16.37 20.20
CA GLN A 417 -34.68 -17.11 20.43
C GLN A 417 -34.88 -18.63 20.32
N GLN A 418 -35.96 -19.17 20.89
CA GLN A 418 -36.30 -20.59 20.72
C GLN A 418 -36.61 -20.94 19.25
N LYS A 419 -37.32 -20.07 18.52
CA LYS A 419 -37.64 -20.28 17.11
C LYS A 419 -36.37 -20.31 16.24
N ILE A 420 -35.47 -19.33 16.43
CA ILE A 420 -34.16 -19.28 15.76
C ILE A 420 -33.35 -20.53 16.10
N GLY A 421 -33.35 -20.95 17.37
CA GLY A 421 -32.69 -22.18 17.80
C GLY A 421 -33.17 -23.41 17.00
N ARG A 422 -34.48 -23.56 16.81
CA ARG A 422 -35.06 -24.66 16.02
C ARG A 422 -34.71 -24.56 14.54
N GLU A 423 -34.78 -23.37 13.93
CA GLU A 423 -34.42 -23.17 12.52
C GLU A 423 -32.93 -23.42 12.26
N VAL A 424 -32.05 -22.97 13.16
CA VAL A 424 -30.62 -23.25 13.09
C VAL A 424 -30.36 -24.75 13.24
N GLU A 425 -31.01 -25.43 14.19
CA GLU A 425 -30.90 -26.88 14.35
C GLU A 425 -31.38 -27.65 13.10
N GLU A 426 -32.49 -27.23 12.50
CA GLU A 426 -32.98 -27.82 11.25
C GLU A 426 -31.99 -27.60 10.10
N LYS A 427 -31.43 -26.40 9.97
CA LYS A 427 -30.41 -26.10 8.95
C LYS A 427 -29.12 -26.89 9.17
N VAL A 428 -28.67 -27.04 10.42
CA VAL A 428 -27.51 -27.88 10.79
C VAL A 428 -27.80 -29.35 10.50
N LYS A 429 -28.99 -29.85 10.85
CA LYS A 429 -29.41 -31.23 10.50
C LYS A 429 -29.47 -31.44 8.99
N GLN A 430 -29.97 -30.46 8.22
CA GLN A 430 -29.97 -30.53 6.76
C GLN A 430 -28.56 -30.51 6.19
N GLN A 431 -27.65 -29.66 6.69
CA GLN A 431 -26.24 -29.66 6.27
C GLN A 431 -25.55 -30.98 6.62
N HIS A 432 -25.74 -31.48 7.84
CA HIS A 432 -25.15 -32.76 8.26
C HIS A 432 -25.74 -33.93 7.46
N ARG A 433 -27.04 -33.91 7.18
CA ARG A 433 -27.69 -34.88 6.29
C ARG A 433 -27.13 -34.79 4.88
N LYS A 434 -26.96 -33.59 4.31
CA LYS A 434 -26.37 -33.40 2.98
C LYS A 434 -24.92 -33.88 2.94
N TYR A 435 -24.14 -33.61 3.98
CA TYR A 435 -22.77 -34.11 4.13
C TYR A 435 -22.74 -35.65 4.19
N ILE A 436 -23.56 -36.27 5.04
CA ILE A 436 -23.67 -37.73 5.13
C ILE A 436 -24.11 -38.32 3.79
N LEU A 437 -25.10 -37.71 3.13
CA LEU A 437 -25.55 -38.16 1.81
C LEU A 437 -24.47 -37.99 0.75
N GLN A 438 -23.66 -36.94 0.78
CA GLN A 438 -22.52 -36.76 -0.13
C GLN A 438 -21.43 -37.80 0.13
N GLU A 439 -21.12 -38.08 1.39
CA GLU A 439 -20.16 -39.11 1.79
C GLU A 439 -20.65 -40.50 1.37
N GLN A 440 -21.93 -40.80 1.61
CA GLN A 440 -22.57 -42.04 1.15
C GLN A 440 -22.58 -42.12 -0.37
N LEU A 441 -22.90 -41.04 -1.07
CA LEU A 441 -22.94 -41.00 -2.53
C LEU A 441 -21.53 -41.19 -3.11
N LYS A 442 -20.49 -40.68 -2.44
CA LYS A 442 -19.08 -40.95 -2.77
C LYS A 442 -18.71 -42.43 -2.56
N VAL A 443 -19.12 -43.03 -1.44
CA VAL A 443 -18.89 -44.46 -1.17
C VAL A 443 -19.65 -45.35 -2.16
N ILE A 444 -20.92 -45.05 -2.43
CA ILE A 444 -21.77 -45.79 -3.37
C ILE A 444 -21.22 -45.67 -4.79
N LYS A 445 -20.82 -44.47 -5.23
CA LYS A 445 -20.21 -44.29 -6.56
C LYS A 445 -18.86 -45.01 -6.69
N LYS A 446 -18.09 -45.11 -5.61
CA LYS A 446 -16.86 -45.91 -5.53
C LYS A 446 -17.16 -47.42 -5.63
N GLU A 447 -18.21 -47.92 -4.97
CA GLU A 447 -18.66 -49.32 -5.10
C GLU A 447 -19.24 -49.64 -6.49
N LEU A 448 -19.97 -48.70 -7.10
CA LEU A 448 -20.52 -48.84 -8.44
C LEU A 448 -19.46 -48.73 -9.56
N GLY A 449 -18.22 -48.33 -9.23
CA GLY A 449 -17.14 -48.13 -10.19
C GLY A 449 -17.35 -46.95 -11.15
N ILE A 450 -18.28 -46.03 -10.85
CA ILE A 450 -18.61 -44.88 -11.71
C ILE A 450 -17.68 -43.70 -11.40
N GLU A 451 -17.29 -43.51 -10.14
CA GLU A 451 -16.16 -42.65 -9.78
C GLU A 451 -14.90 -43.52 -9.74
N LYS A 452 -14.09 -43.46 -10.82
CA LYS A 452 -12.64 -43.69 -10.67
C LYS A 452 -12.15 -42.70 -9.60
N ASP A 453 -11.16 -43.08 -8.78
CA ASP A 453 -10.68 -42.20 -7.69
C ASP A 453 -10.43 -40.79 -8.26
N ASP A 454 -10.77 -39.71 -7.53
CA ASP A 454 -10.57 -38.31 -8.00
C ASP A 454 -9.15 -38.09 -8.55
N LYS A 455 -8.19 -38.86 -8.02
CA LYS A 455 -6.79 -38.93 -8.44
C LYS A 455 -6.60 -39.51 -9.85
N ASP A 456 -7.26 -40.63 -10.15
CA ASP A 456 -7.19 -41.28 -11.47
C ASP A 456 -7.78 -40.39 -12.55
N ALA A 457 -8.90 -39.71 -12.27
CA ALA A 457 -9.49 -38.75 -13.19
C ALA A 457 -8.55 -37.58 -13.51
N ILE A 458 -7.80 -37.10 -12.51
CA ILE A 458 -6.76 -36.07 -12.69
C ILE A 458 -5.61 -36.62 -13.54
N GLY A 459 -5.16 -37.85 -13.27
CA GLY A 459 -4.11 -38.52 -14.03
C GLY A 459 -4.49 -38.75 -15.50
N GLU A 460 -5.69 -39.23 -15.77
CA GLU A 460 -6.22 -39.42 -17.13
C GLU A 460 -6.31 -38.09 -17.88
N LYS A 461 -6.75 -37.01 -17.22
CA LYS A 461 -6.77 -35.66 -17.82
C LYS A 461 -5.38 -35.18 -18.21
N TYR A 462 -4.36 -35.45 -17.41
CA TYR A 462 -2.98 -35.12 -17.75
C TYR A 462 -2.46 -35.98 -18.91
N ARG A 463 -2.75 -37.29 -18.91
CA ARG A 463 -2.41 -38.18 -20.03
C ARG A 463 -3.12 -37.77 -21.33
N GLU A 464 -4.36 -37.31 -21.26
CA GLU A 464 -5.11 -36.79 -22.40
C GLU A 464 -4.46 -35.54 -23.00
N LYS A 465 -4.05 -34.58 -22.17
CA LYS A 465 -3.31 -33.38 -22.62
C LYS A 465 -1.99 -33.69 -23.33
N LEU A 466 -1.40 -34.86 -23.07
CA LEU A 466 -0.13 -35.29 -23.65
C LEU A 466 -0.28 -36.06 -24.96
N LYS A 467 -1.47 -36.57 -25.30
CA LYS A 467 -1.68 -37.39 -26.51
C LYS A 467 -1.32 -36.66 -27.80
N ASP A 468 -1.60 -35.36 -27.85
CA ASP A 468 -1.38 -34.53 -29.03
C ASP A 468 0.05 -33.92 -29.08
N LYS A 469 0.93 -34.29 -28.15
CA LYS A 469 2.22 -33.65 -27.93
C LYS A 469 3.37 -34.62 -28.04
N VAL A 470 4.50 -34.15 -28.56
CA VAL A 470 5.75 -34.93 -28.63
C VAL A 470 6.64 -34.51 -27.47
N VAL A 471 6.54 -35.22 -26.35
CA VAL A 471 7.32 -34.93 -25.14
C VAL A 471 8.69 -35.62 -25.21
N PRO A 472 9.80 -34.93 -24.88
CA PRO A 472 11.10 -35.57 -24.74
C PRO A 472 11.11 -36.67 -23.67
N GLU A 473 11.88 -37.74 -23.89
CA GLU A 473 11.91 -38.90 -22.99
C GLU A 473 12.28 -38.53 -21.55
N ALA A 474 13.26 -37.63 -21.36
CA ALA A 474 13.70 -37.17 -20.04
C ALA A 474 12.62 -36.42 -19.25
N ILE A 475 11.64 -35.81 -19.92
CA ILE A 475 10.52 -35.12 -19.28
C ILE A 475 9.37 -36.11 -19.04
N MET A 476 9.17 -37.06 -19.96
CA MET A 476 8.16 -38.09 -19.81
C MET A 476 8.41 -38.97 -18.57
N THR A 477 9.66 -39.32 -18.29
CA THR A 477 10.04 -40.05 -17.07
C THR A 477 9.67 -39.27 -15.80
N VAL A 478 9.99 -37.97 -15.75
CA VAL A 478 9.65 -37.09 -14.63
C VAL A 478 8.14 -36.97 -14.45
N ILE A 479 7.39 -36.87 -15.55
CA ILE A 479 5.92 -36.83 -15.52
C ILE A 479 5.35 -38.13 -14.95
N ASP A 480 5.82 -39.29 -15.39
CA ASP A 480 5.33 -40.59 -14.91
C ASP A 480 5.70 -40.84 -13.44
N GLU A 481 6.89 -40.40 -12.99
CA GLU A 481 7.29 -40.44 -11.58
C GLU A 481 6.36 -39.58 -10.70
N GLU A 482 6.08 -38.34 -11.11
CA GLU A 482 5.19 -37.45 -10.35
C GLU A 482 3.72 -37.87 -10.43
N LEU A 483 3.26 -38.47 -11.54
CA LEU A 483 1.94 -39.10 -11.62
C LEU A 483 1.84 -40.30 -10.66
N THR A 484 2.89 -41.10 -10.55
CA THR A 484 2.95 -42.21 -9.58
C THR A 484 2.91 -41.68 -8.16
N LYS A 485 3.67 -40.62 -7.86
CA LYS A 485 3.67 -39.93 -6.56
C LYS A 485 2.29 -39.35 -6.22
N LEU A 486 1.61 -38.73 -7.18
CA LEU A 486 0.27 -38.16 -7.02
C LEU A 486 -0.76 -39.19 -6.54
N ASN A 487 -0.64 -40.45 -7.00
CA ASN A 487 -1.53 -41.53 -6.57
C ASN A 487 -1.37 -41.87 -5.08
N PHE A 488 -0.14 -41.83 -4.56
CA PHE A 488 0.14 -42.10 -3.14
C PHE A 488 -0.19 -40.90 -2.23
N LEU A 489 -0.09 -39.67 -2.73
CA LEU A 489 -0.33 -38.46 -1.93
C LEU A 489 -1.80 -38.31 -1.52
N GLU A 490 -2.06 -37.93 -0.28
CA GLU A 490 -3.42 -37.60 0.17
C GLU A 490 -3.90 -36.26 -0.40
N SER A 491 -5.18 -36.19 -0.78
CA SER A 491 -5.78 -35.00 -1.42
C SER A 491 -5.78 -33.75 -0.54
N HIS A 492 -5.70 -33.90 0.79
CA HIS A 492 -5.61 -32.80 1.76
C HIS A 492 -4.16 -32.36 2.07
N SER A 493 -3.15 -33.04 1.51
CA SER A 493 -1.74 -32.68 1.71
C SER A 493 -1.36 -31.44 0.89
N SER A 494 -0.48 -30.59 1.44
CA SER A 494 0.12 -29.47 0.71
C SER A 494 0.92 -29.96 -0.51
N GLU A 495 1.61 -31.10 -0.38
CA GLU A 495 2.38 -31.73 -1.45
C GLU A 495 1.50 -32.14 -2.63
N PHE A 496 0.27 -32.60 -2.37
CA PHE A 496 -0.68 -32.96 -3.44
C PHE A 496 -0.99 -31.75 -4.32
N ASN A 497 -1.20 -30.58 -3.72
CA ASN A 497 -1.45 -29.36 -4.48
C ASN A 497 -0.19 -28.89 -5.24
N VAL A 498 0.99 -29.01 -4.64
CA VAL A 498 2.27 -28.65 -5.29
C VAL A 498 2.55 -29.56 -6.49
N THR A 499 2.49 -30.89 -6.32
CA THR A 499 2.68 -31.85 -7.42
C THR A 499 1.60 -31.68 -8.50
N ARG A 500 0.34 -31.42 -8.13
CA ARG A 500 -0.72 -31.14 -9.10
C ARG A 500 -0.43 -29.89 -9.93
N ASN A 501 0.01 -28.80 -9.30
CA ASN A 501 0.35 -27.57 -10.01
C ASN A 501 1.57 -27.78 -10.91
N TYR A 502 2.58 -28.52 -10.43
CA TYR A 502 3.76 -28.89 -11.20
C TYR A 502 3.40 -29.72 -12.45
N LEU A 503 2.59 -30.76 -12.29
CA LEU A 503 2.06 -31.56 -13.40
C LEU A 503 1.23 -30.71 -14.37
N ASP A 504 0.44 -29.74 -13.89
CA ASP A 504 -0.28 -28.82 -14.77
C ASP A 504 0.67 -27.95 -15.60
N TRP A 505 1.78 -27.49 -15.04
CA TRP A 505 2.80 -26.75 -15.80
C TRP A 505 3.49 -27.64 -16.83
N LEU A 506 4.01 -28.80 -16.43
CA LEU A 506 4.66 -29.74 -17.33
C LEU A 506 3.75 -30.17 -18.49
N THR A 507 2.49 -30.47 -18.22
CA THR A 507 1.55 -30.94 -19.26
C THR A 507 0.95 -29.81 -20.09
N SER A 508 0.95 -28.57 -19.61
CA SER A 508 0.42 -27.43 -20.36
C SER A 508 1.42 -26.83 -21.34
N LEU A 509 2.72 -27.10 -21.17
CA LEU A 509 3.74 -26.67 -22.12
C LEU A 509 3.53 -27.29 -23.52
N PRO A 510 3.82 -26.57 -24.60
CA PRO A 510 3.47 -26.96 -25.96
C PRO A 510 4.47 -27.93 -26.60
N TRP A 511 4.83 -29.02 -25.91
CA TRP A 511 5.85 -29.97 -26.37
C TRP A 511 5.60 -30.47 -27.80
N GLY A 512 6.55 -30.19 -28.70
CA GLY A 512 6.52 -30.57 -30.11
C GLY A 512 5.50 -29.82 -30.97
N VAL A 513 4.82 -28.80 -30.44
CA VAL A 513 3.84 -28.01 -31.19
C VAL A 513 4.54 -26.77 -31.76
N ILE A 514 4.75 -26.77 -33.07
CA ILE A 514 5.46 -25.72 -33.82
C ILE A 514 4.46 -25.04 -34.77
N SER A 515 4.49 -23.72 -34.82
CA SER A 515 3.69 -22.95 -35.79
C SER A 515 4.28 -23.04 -37.20
N THR A 516 3.42 -23.04 -38.22
CA THR A 516 3.85 -22.94 -39.62
C THR A 516 4.32 -21.52 -39.92
N GLU A 517 5.62 -21.38 -40.17
CA GLU A 517 6.25 -20.10 -40.45
C GLU A 517 6.02 -19.67 -41.89
N ASN A 518 5.71 -18.39 -42.10
CA ASN A 518 5.63 -17.80 -43.42
C ASN A 518 6.98 -17.18 -43.79
N LEU A 519 7.76 -17.89 -44.62
CA LEU A 519 9.07 -17.46 -45.08
C LEU A 519 9.03 -16.76 -46.46
N CYS A 520 7.85 -16.34 -46.91
CA CYS A 520 7.70 -15.63 -48.18
C CYS A 520 8.18 -14.17 -48.05
N LEU A 521 9.27 -13.84 -48.74
CA LEU A 521 9.83 -12.48 -48.74
C LEU A 521 8.83 -11.43 -49.24
N GLU A 522 8.07 -11.72 -50.30
CA GLU A 522 7.09 -10.77 -50.86
C GLU A 522 6.01 -10.39 -49.85
N LYS A 523 5.41 -11.38 -49.19
CA LYS A 523 4.41 -11.16 -48.12
C LYS A 523 5.02 -10.44 -46.92
N ALA A 524 6.28 -10.74 -46.59
CA ALA A 524 6.97 -10.05 -45.51
C ALA A 524 7.19 -8.58 -45.85
N THR A 525 7.61 -8.26 -47.08
CA THR A 525 7.75 -6.88 -47.56
C THR A 525 6.42 -6.13 -47.54
N GLU A 526 5.34 -6.75 -48.04
CA GLU A 526 3.99 -6.18 -48.01
C GLU A 526 3.55 -5.88 -46.57
N THR A 527 3.64 -6.85 -45.67
CA THR A 527 3.25 -6.69 -44.26
C THR A 527 4.05 -5.59 -43.56
N LEU A 528 5.36 -5.53 -43.80
CA LEU A 528 6.23 -4.51 -43.21
C LEU A 528 5.93 -3.11 -43.75
N ASN A 529 5.58 -2.99 -45.04
CA ASN A 529 5.20 -1.73 -45.66
C ASN A 529 3.81 -1.24 -45.22
N ASP A 530 2.88 -2.16 -45.01
CA ASP A 530 1.53 -1.87 -44.53
C ASP A 530 1.50 -1.43 -43.06
N ASP A 531 2.40 -1.96 -42.22
CA ASP A 531 2.40 -1.64 -40.80
C ASP A 531 3.27 -0.41 -40.47
N HIS A 532 4.23 -0.05 -41.34
CA HIS A 532 5.24 0.96 -41.06
C HIS A 532 5.57 1.85 -42.26
N TYR A 533 5.51 3.17 -42.05
CA TYR A 533 5.94 4.16 -43.04
C TYR A 533 7.46 4.37 -42.98
N GLY A 534 8.10 4.39 -44.15
CA GLY A 534 9.54 4.58 -44.29
C GLY A 534 10.36 3.44 -43.68
N MET A 535 11.52 3.77 -43.07
CA MET A 535 12.43 2.80 -42.44
C MET A 535 12.98 1.74 -43.42
N GLU A 536 13.33 2.16 -44.64
CA GLU A 536 13.76 1.26 -45.71
C GLU A 536 15.04 0.48 -45.36
N ASP A 537 15.97 1.12 -44.68
CA ASP A 537 17.20 0.52 -44.14
C ASP A 537 16.89 -0.63 -43.16
N ILE A 538 15.97 -0.39 -42.22
CA ILE A 538 15.56 -1.36 -41.21
C ILE A 538 14.74 -2.49 -41.84
N LYS A 539 13.80 -2.16 -42.72
CA LYS A 539 13.00 -3.16 -43.46
C LYS A 539 13.89 -4.06 -44.29
N LYS A 540 14.84 -3.50 -45.03
CA LYS A 540 15.83 -4.26 -45.79
C LYS A 540 16.63 -5.20 -44.90
N ARG A 541 17.10 -4.72 -43.74
CA ARG A 541 17.83 -5.55 -42.76
C ARG A 541 16.97 -6.71 -42.23
N ILE A 542 15.69 -6.46 -41.95
CA ILE A 542 14.75 -7.50 -41.52
C ILE A 542 14.55 -8.53 -42.64
N LEU A 543 14.40 -8.09 -43.88
CA LEU A 543 14.26 -9.00 -45.03
C LEU A 543 15.53 -9.83 -45.25
N GLU A 544 16.73 -9.26 -45.05
CA GLU A 544 17.99 -10.00 -45.06
C GLU A 544 18.01 -11.08 -43.97
N PHE A 545 17.55 -10.76 -42.75
CA PHE A 545 17.42 -11.72 -41.66
C PHE A 545 16.44 -12.85 -42.00
N ILE A 546 15.28 -12.53 -42.55
CA ILE A 546 14.27 -13.51 -42.98
C ILE A 546 14.85 -14.41 -44.09
N ALA A 547 15.60 -13.84 -45.03
CA ALA A 547 16.25 -14.60 -46.10
C ALA A 547 17.29 -15.60 -45.55
N VAL A 548 18.13 -15.18 -44.60
CA VAL A 548 19.08 -16.08 -43.93
C VAL A 548 18.37 -17.18 -43.15
N SER A 549 17.28 -16.83 -42.45
CA SER A 549 16.46 -17.79 -41.71
C SER A 549 15.80 -18.81 -42.65
N SER A 550 15.32 -18.37 -43.81
CA SER A 550 14.75 -19.25 -44.84
C SER A 550 15.77 -20.25 -45.39
N LEU A 551 17.05 -19.88 -45.49
CA LEU A 551 18.10 -20.77 -45.97
C LEU A 551 18.58 -21.74 -44.90
N LYS A 552 18.72 -21.29 -43.65
CA LYS A 552 19.15 -22.14 -42.53
C LYS A 552 18.05 -23.09 -42.04
N GLY A 553 16.78 -22.78 -42.31
CA GLY A 553 15.63 -23.51 -41.74
C GLY A 553 15.53 -23.39 -40.22
N SER A 554 16.29 -22.46 -39.63
CA SER A 554 16.39 -22.24 -38.20
C SER A 554 16.61 -20.75 -37.93
N THR A 555 16.06 -20.23 -36.84
CA THR A 555 16.24 -18.85 -36.39
C THR A 555 17.56 -18.60 -35.65
N GLN A 556 18.47 -19.56 -35.70
CA GLN A 556 19.79 -19.45 -35.06
C GLN A 556 20.68 -18.42 -35.77
N GLY A 557 20.90 -17.29 -35.09
CA GLY A 557 21.66 -16.14 -35.57
C GLY A 557 21.98 -15.16 -34.43
N LYS A 558 22.60 -14.01 -34.78
CA LYS A 558 22.80 -12.91 -33.83
C LYS A 558 21.44 -12.38 -33.37
N ILE A 559 21.35 -12.02 -32.09
CA ILE A 559 20.11 -11.47 -31.51
C ILE A 559 19.89 -10.07 -32.06
N LEU A 560 18.72 -9.77 -32.62
CA LEU A 560 18.41 -8.44 -33.11
C LEU A 560 18.10 -7.51 -31.93
N CYS A 561 18.78 -6.36 -31.87
CA CYS A 561 18.53 -5.33 -30.87
C CYS A 561 18.24 -3.98 -31.56
N PHE A 562 16.99 -3.52 -31.43
CA PHE A 562 16.57 -2.22 -31.95
C PHE A 562 16.86 -1.12 -30.93
N HIS A 563 17.76 -0.19 -31.26
CA HIS A 563 18.09 0.93 -30.40
C HIS A 563 17.78 2.28 -31.05
N GLY A 564 17.58 3.33 -30.25
CA GLY A 564 17.31 4.68 -30.76
C GLY A 564 16.49 5.51 -29.79
N PRO A 565 16.05 6.73 -30.18
CA PRO A 565 15.19 7.56 -29.35
C PRO A 565 13.87 6.85 -28.95
N PRO A 566 13.16 7.30 -27.92
CA PRO A 566 11.87 6.72 -27.58
C PRO A 566 10.78 7.12 -28.60
N GLY A 567 9.82 6.23 -28.82
CA GLY A 567 8.65 6.52 -29.66
C GLY A 567 8.88 6.41 -31.17
N VAL A 568 10.01 5.87 -31.62
CA VAL A 568 10.33 5.64 -33.04
C VAL A 568 9.85 4.28 -33.57
N GLY A 569 8.94 3.59 -32.85
CA GLY A 569 8.35 2.33 -33.35
C GLY A 569 9.10 1.03 -33.02
N LYS A 570 10.12 1.02 -32.16
CA LYS A 570 10.91 -0.20 -31.78
C LYS A 570 10.06 -1.40 -31.36
N THR A 571 9.07 -1.18 -30.50
CA THR A 571 8.13 -2.24 -30.07
C THR A 571 7.16 -2.63 -31.19
N SER A 572 6.79 -1.67 -32.04
CA SER A 572 5.83 -1.87 -33.12
C SER A 572 6.43 -2.70 -34.27
N ILE A 573 7.70 -2.46 -34.62
CA ILE A 573 8.39 -3.23 -35.66
C ILE A 573 8.54 -4.71 -35.27
N ALA A 574 8.85 -5.00 -34.00
CA ALA A 574 8.90 -6.38 -33.49
C ALA A 574 7.55 -7.11 -33.64
N LYS A 575 6.44 -6.41 -33.44
CA LYS A 575 5.08 -6.96 -33.63
C LYS A 575 4.79 -7.22 -35.11
N SER A 576 5.25 -6.34 -36.00
CA SER A 576 5.12 -6.52 -37.45
C SER A 576 5.95 -7.71 -37.95
N ILE A 577 7.17 -7.91 -37.42
CA ILE A 577 7.99 -9.10 -37.71
C ILE A 577 7.27 -10.38 -37.28
N ALA A 578 6.65 -10.40 -36.10
CA ALA A 578 5.88 -11.56 -35.64
C ALA A 578 4.71 -11.87 -36.59
N ARG A 579 3.99 -10.84 -37.05
CA ARG A 579 2.89 -10.97 -38.01
C ARG A 579 3.38 -11.44 -39.38
N ALA A 580 4.48 -10.89 -39.88
CA ALA A 580 5.06 -11.24 -41.17
C ALA A 580 5.49 -12.73 -41.22
N LEU A 581 6.12 -13.21 -40.14
CA LEU A 581 6.54 -14.60 -39.99
C LEU A 581 5.42 -15.56 -39.56
N ASN A 582 4.23 -15.03 -39.23
CA ASN A 582 3.12 -15.79 -38.65
C ASN A 582 3.51 -16.53 -37.34
N ARG A 583 4.28 -15.86 -36.48
CA ARG A 583 4.68 -16.35 -35.15
C ARG A 583 3.88 -15.67 -34.05
N GLU A 584 3.59 -16.41 -32.98
CA GLU A 584 2.94 -15.86 -31.80
C GLU A 584 3.83 -14.82 -31.11
N TYR A 585 3.27 -13.66 -30.80
CA TYR A 585 4.00 -12.53 -30.21
C TYR A 585 3.86 -12.51 -28.68
N PHE A 586 4.99 -12.48 -27.99
CA PHE A 586 5.04 -12.27 -26.54
C PHE A 586 6.01 -11.14 -26.20
N ARG A 587 5.63 -10.29 -25.25
CA ARG A 587 6.45 -9.16 -24.78
C ARG A 587 6.58 -9.20 -23.27
N PHE A 588 7.79 -8.97 -22.78
CA PHE A 588 8.05 -8.61 -21.39
C PHE A 588 9.15 -7.53 -21.33
N SER A 589 9.07 -6.65 -20.34
CA SER A 589 10.13 -5.65 -20.09
C SER A 589 11.10 -6.19 -19.06
N VAL A 590 12.39 -5.93 -19.27
CA VAL A 590 13.45 -6.19 -18.27
C VAL A 590 13.77 -4.97 -17.42
N GLY A 591 13.13 -3.84 -17.72
CA GLY A 591 13.29 -2.62 -16.96
C GLY A 591 12.84 -2.78 -15.51
N GLY A 592 13.78 -2.58 -14.58
CA GLY A 592 13.53 -2.67 -13.14
C GLY A 592 13.56 -4.07 -12.56
N MET A 593 13.86 -5.11 -13.35
CA MET A 593 14.06 -6.46 -12.82
C MET A 593 15.36 -6.49 -12.00
N THR A 594 15.25 -6.94 -10.75
CA THR A 594 16.40 -7.15 -9.85
C THR A 594 16.62 -8.63 -9.53
N ASP A 595 15.56 -9.44 -9.61
CA ASP A 595 15.61 -10.86 -9.29
C ASP A 595 15.82 -11.73 -10.55
N VAL A 596 16.85 -12.57 -10.49
CA VAL A 596 17.15 -13.60 -11.49
C VAL A 596 16.00 -14.63 -11.61
N ALA A 597 15.26 -14.85 -10.51
CA ALA A 597 14.15 -15.79 -10.46
C ALA A 597 12.94 -15.37 -11.31
N GLU A 598 12.84 -14.09 -11.71
CA GLU A 598 11.76 -13.70 -12.63
C GLU A 598 11.97 -14.28 -14.05
N ILE A 599 13.23 -14.46 -14.46
CA ILE A 599 13.57 -15.06 -15.76
C ILE A 599 13.64 -16.59 -15.65
N LYS A 600 14.36 -17.10 -14.65
CA LYS A 600 14.61 -18.55 -14.46
C LYS A 600 13.56 -19.27 -13.61
N GLY A 601 12.62 -18.56 -13.01
CA GLY A 601 11.65 -19.13 -12.07
C GLY A 601 12.19 -19.23 -10.64
N HIS A 602 11.25 -19.37 -9.70
CA HIS A 602 11.55 -19.68 -8.31
C HIS A 602 11.66 -21.19 -8.11
N ARG A 603 12.54 -21.63 -7.20
CA ARG A 603 12.57 -23.04 -6.80
C ARG A 603 11.22 -23.47 -6.25
N ARG A 604 10.73 -24.63 -6.70
CA ARG A 604 9.43 -25.20 -6.30
C ARG A 604 9.22 -25.39 -4.79
N THR A 605 10.31 -25.40 -4.00
CA THR A 605 10.29 -25.52 -2.54
C THR A 605 9.69 -24.30 -1.83
N TYR A 606 9.66 -23.14 -2.50
CA TYR A 606 9.10 -21.92 -1.92
C TYR A 606 7.57 -21.90 -2.03
N VAL A 607 6.91 -21.45 -0.95
CA VAL A 607 5.46 -21.25 -0.95
C VAL A 607 5.11 -20.16 -1.97
N GLY A 608 4.26 -20.47 -2.94
CA GLY A 608 3.90 -19.55 -4.02
C GLY A 608 4.94 -19.43 -5.14
N ALA A 609 5.89 -20.35 -5.23
CA ALA A 609 6.85 -20.41 -6.33
C ALA A 609 6.14 -20.38 -7.69
N MET A 610 6.65 -19.53 -8.59
CA MET A 610 6.18 -19.41 -9.96
C MET A 610 7.31 -19.75 -10.94
N PRO A 611 6.99 -20.33 -12.11
CA PRO A 611 7.97 -20.53 -13.17
C PRO A 611 8.38 -19.21 -13.80
N GLY A 612 9.53 -19.22 -14.47
CA GLY A 612 10.11 -18.04 -15.12
C GLY A 612 9.23 -17.49 -16.23
N LYS A 613 9.49 -16.24 -16.63
CA LYS A 613 8.66 -15.53 -17.61
C LYS A 613 8.58 -16.24 -18.96
N LEU A 614 9.60 -17.02 -19.31
CA LEU A 614 9.67 -17.76 -20.57
C LEU A 614 8.78 -18.99 -20.56
N ILE A 615 8.74 -19.73 -19.46
CA ILE A 615 7.79 -20.84 -19.28
C ILE A 615 6.35 -20.31 -19.29
N GLN A 616 6.12 -19.15 -18.67
CA GLN A 616 4.82 -18.45 -18.76
C GLN A 616 4.49 -18.03 -20.20
N CYS A 617 5.48 -17.58 -20.98
CA CYS A 617 5.34 -17.28 -22.40
C CYS A 617 4.86 -18.50 -23.17
N LEU A 618 5.58 -19.62 -23.08
CA LEU A 618 5.27 -20.87 -23.78
C LEU A 618 3.88 -21.41 -23.42
N LYS A 619 3.48 -21.34 -22.14
CA LYS A 619 2.12 -21.71 -21.72
C LYS A 619 1.04 -20.81 -22.34
N LYS A 620 1.33 -19.51 -22.52
CA LYS A 620 0.38 -18.53 -23.07
C LYS A 620 0.25 -18.63 -24.58
N THR A 621 1.37 -18.76 -25.29
CA THR A 621 1.41 -18.87 -26.76
C THR A 621 1.02 -20.25 -27.26
N LYS A 622 1.17 -21.30 -26.43
CA LYS A 622 0.89 -22.70 -26.77
C LYS A 622 1.68 -23.22 -27.97
N ILE A 623 2.83 -22.62 -28.27
CA ILE A 623 3.71 -22.96 -29.39
C ILE A 623 5.18 -22.83 -28.91
N GLU A 624 6.09 -23.67 -29.45
CA GLU A 624 7.53 -23.69 -29.11
C GLU A 624 8.39 -22.66 -29.86
N ASN A 625 7.93 -22.13 -31.00
CA ASN A 625 8.65 -21.13 -31.80
C ASN A 625 8.05 -19.70 -31.76
N PRO A 626 7.63 -19.14 -30.60
CA PRO A 626 7.12 -17.77 -30.53
C PRO A 626 8.22 -16.73 -30.81
N LEU A 627 7.80 -15.51 -31.13
CA LEU A 627 8.65 -14.33 -31.14
C LEU A 627 8.53 -13.62 -29.79
N VAL A 628 9.65 -13.50 -29.09
CA VAL A 628 9.73 -12.91 -27.75
C VAL A 628 10.47 -11.57 -27.82
N LEU A 629 9.76 -10.48 -27.49
CA LEU A 629 10.32 -9.15 -27.34
C LEU A 629 10.75 -8.91 -25.90
N ILE A 630 12.06 -8.69 -25.71
CA ILE A 630 12.69 -8.24 -24.47
C ILE A 630 12.83 -6.72 -24.53
N ASP A 631 11.96 -6.02 -23.82
CA ASP A 631 11.86 -4.56 -23.89
C ASP A 631 12.75 -3.89 -22.83
N GLU A 632 13.37 -2.77 -23.18
CA GLU A 632 14.17 -1.92 -22.26
C GLU A 632 15.43 -2.59 -21.66
N VAL A 633 16.22 -3.30 -22.48
CA VAL A 633 17.48 -3.93 -22.01
C VAL A 633 18.52 -2.91 -21.50
N ASP A 634 18.38 -1.64 -21.87
CA ASP A 634 19.19 -0.52 -21.38
C ASP A 634 18.91 -0.14 -19.90
N LYS A 635 17.94 -0.78 -19.27
CA LYS A 635 17.57 -0.55 -17.86
C LYS A 635 18.07 -1.66 -16.92
N ILE A 636 18.78 -2.66 -17.44
CA ILE A 636 19.42 -3.72 -16.65
C ILE A 636 20.57 -3.13 -15.82
N GLY A 637 20.79 -3.60 -14.60
CA GLY A 637 21.98 -3.27 -13.80
C GLY A 637 21.99 -1.90 -13.11
N LYS A 638 20.90 -1.11 -13.19
CA LYS A 638 20.81 0.17 -12.44
C LYS A 638 20.63 -0.01 -10.92
N GLY A 639 20.43 -1.25 -10.45
CA GLY A 639 20.32 -1.58 -9.02
C GLY A 639 21.55 -2.32 -8.51
N TYR A 640 21.94 -2.06 -7.24
CA TYR A 640 22.99 -2.82 -6.55
C TYR A 640 22.56 -4.25 -6.14
N GLN A 641 21.29 -4.59 -6.30
CA GLN A 641 20.71 -5.88 -5.90
C GLN A 641 20.59 -6.80 -7.12
N GLY A 642 21.58 -7.67 -7.31
CA GLY A 642 21.57 -8.74 -8.31
C GLY A 642 21.70 -8.25 -9.75
N ASP A 643 22.33 -9.05 -10.60
CA ASP A 643 22.40 -8.77 -12.04
C ASP A 643 21.65 -9.86 -12.84
N PRO A 644 20.43 -9.56 -13.35
CA PRO A 644 19.69 -10.48 -14.19
C PRO A 644 20.35 -10.69 -15.57
N SER A 645 21.41 -9.93 -15.91
CA SER A 645 22.15 -10.09 -17.16
C SER A 645 22.66 -11.53 -17.36
N SER A 646 23.06 -12.20 -16.28
CA SER A 646 23.53 -13.59 -16.30
C SER A 646 22.48 -14.57 -16.82
N ALA A 647 21.23 -14.43 -16.37
CA ALA A 647 20.12 -15.25 -16.85
C ALA A 647 19.69 -14.87 -18.27
N LEU A 648 19.80 -13.59 -18.65
CA LEU A 648 19.56 -13.17 -20.03
C LEU A 648 20.63 -13.71 -20.98
N LEU A 649 21.89 -13.78 -20.56
CA LEU A 649 22.98 -14.36 -21.35
C LEU A 649 22.71 -15.84 -21.65
N GLU A 650 22.33 -16.63 -20.64
CA GLU A 650 22.00 -18.05 -20.82
C GLU A 650 20.80 -18.27 -21.74
N LEU A 651 19.82 -17.35 -21.71
CA LEU A 651 18.63 -17.40 -22.54
C LEU A 651 18.91 -16.99 -23.99
N LEU A 652 19.74 -15.97 -24.19
CA LEU A 652 20.00 -15.38 -25.50
C LEU A 652 21.10 -16.12 -26.27
N ASP A 653 21.99 -16.84 -25.58
CA ASP A 653 23.09 -17.58 -26.20
C ASP A 653 22.58 -18.82 -26.95
N PRO A 654 22.81 -18.93 -28.27
CA PRO A 654 22.54 -20.14 -29.06
C PRO A 654 23.09 -21.44 -28.47
N GLU A 655 24.23 -21.39 -27.78
CA GLU A 655 24.87 -22.60 -27.23
C GLU A 655 24.20 -23.07 -25.93
N GLN A 656 23.58 -22.16 -25.17
CA GLN A 656 23.00 -22.46 -23.86
C GLN A 656 21.48 -22.60 -23.91
N ASN A 657 20.81 -21.90 -24.83
CA ASN A 657 19.35 -21.85 -24.89
C ASN A 657 18.67 -23.20 -25.20
N ALA A 658 19.39 -24.17 -25.77
CA ALA A 658 18.89 -25.52 -26.01
C ALA A 658 18.69 -26.33 -24.70
N ASN A 659 19.45 -26.01 -23.65
CA ASN A 659 19.39 -26.68 -22.34
C ASN A 659 19.00 -25.68 -21.23
N PHE A 660 18.11 -24.73 -21.53
CA PHE A 660 17.70 -23.72 -20.54
C PHE A 660 17.03 -24.39 -19.33
N LEU A 661 17.59 -24.16 -18.15
CA LEU A 661 17.09 -24.76 -16.91
C LEU A 661 16.24 -23.75 -16.13
N ASP A 662 14.93 -23.97 -16.13
CA ASP A 662 14.01 -23.24 -15.24
C ASP A 662 14.03 -23.88 -13.84
N HIS A 663 14.27 -23.08 -12.80
CA HIS A 663 14.38 -23.54 -11.42
C HIS A 663 13.06 -24.07 -10.82
N TYR A 664 11.92 -23.66 -11.39
CA TYR A 664 10.62 -24.18 -10.95
C TYR A 664 10.37 -25.55 -11.57
N LEU A 665 10.64 -25.67 -12.87
CA LEU A 665 10.40 -26.91 -13.61
C LEU A 665 11.45 -27.99 -13.31
N ASP A 666 12.69 -27.58 -13.07
CA ASP A 666 13.84 -28.46 -12.80
C ASP A 666 14.11 -29.46 -13.94
N VAL A 667 13.72 -29.08 -15.17
CA VAL A 667 13.96 -29.83 -16.41
C VAL A 667 14.50 -28.90 -17.49
N PRO A 668 15.41 -29.37 -18.37
CA PRO A 668 15.89 -28.58 -19.48
C PRO A 668 14.77 -28.33 -20.49
N VAL A 669 14.58 -27.08 -20.89
CA VAL A 669 13.62 -26.66 -21.91
C VAL A 669 14.39 -26.11 -23.11
N ASP A 670 14.10 -26.62 -24.29
CA ASP A 670 14.70 -26.16 -25.52
C ASP A 670 14.06 -24.83 -25.97
N LEU A 671 14.81 -23.73 -25.86
CA LEU A 671 14.42 -22.40 -26.34
C LEU A 671 15.06 -22.04 -27.69
N SER A 672 15.76 -22.98 -28.35
CA SER A 672 16.47 -22.73 -29.61
C SER A 672 15.57 -22.29 -30.78
N ARG A 673 14.27 -22.58 -30.71
CA ARG A 673 13.29 -22.21 -31.75
C ARG A 673 12.66 -20.83 -31.51
N VAL A 674 12.86 -20.25 -30.33
CA VAL A 674 12.32 -18.95 -29.95
C VAL A 674 13.11 -17.86 -30.65
N LEU A 675 12.41 -16.91 -31.29
CA LEU A 675 13.05 -15.74 -31.89
C LEU A 675 13.07 -14.60 -30.88
N PHE A 676 14.26 -14.20 -30.43
CA PHE A 676 14.45 -13.10 -29.50
C PHE A 676 14.72 -11.78 -30.22
N ILE A 677 13.98 -10.75 -29.85
CA ILE A 677 14.22 -9.36 -30.26
C ILE A 677 14.37 -8.52 -29.01
N CYS A 678 15.40 -7.68 -28.95
CA CYS A 678 15.64 -6.76 -27.86
C CYS A 678 15.33 -5.31 -28.29
N THR A 679 14.92 -4.47 -27.34
CA THR A 679 14.85 -3.03 -27.55
C THR A 679 15.71 -2.30 -26.53
N ALA A 680 16.36 -1.22 -26.96
CA ALA A 680 17.12 -0.33 -26.10
C ALA A 680 16.82 1.13 -26.45
N ASN A 681 16.97 2.02 -25.47
CA ASN A 681 17.04 3.46 -25.73
C ASN A 681 18.48 3.96 -25.80
N VAL A 682 19.36 3.41 -24.95
CA VAL A 682 20.77 3.79 -24.85
C VAL A 682 21.64 2.55 -24.97
N ILE A 683 22.63 2.59 -25.86
CA ILE A 683 23.53 1.46 -26.12
C ILE A 683 24.54 1.29 -24.99
N ASP A 684 25.06 2.40 -24.46
CA ASP A 684 26.16 2.42 -23.48
C ASP A 684 25.82 1.76 -22.14
N THR A 685 24.54 1.71 -21.79
CA THR A 685 24.05 1.09 -20.55
C THR A 685 23.84 -0.41 -20.67
N ILE A 686 23.96 -0.99 -21.88
CA ILE A 686 23.82 -2.43 -22.08
C ILE A 686 25.14 -3.09 -21.64
N PRO A 687 25.10 -4.17 -20.84
CA PRO A 687 26.30 -4.92 -20.50
C PRO A 687 27.08 -5.37 -21.74
N GLU A 688 28.39 -5.11 -21.76
CA GLU A 688 29.30 -5.45 -22.87
C GLU A 688 29.17 -6.93 -23.33
N PRO A 689 29.07 -7.94 -22.44
CA PRO A 689 28.91 -9.33 -22.86
C PRO A 689 27.62 -9.61 -23.66
N LEU A 690 26.55 -8.85 -23.40
CA LEU A 690 25.30 -8.95 -24.15
C LEU A 690 25.42 -8.22 -25.50
N ARG A 691 26.03 -7.04 -25.47
CA ARG A 691 26.21 -6.18 -26.64
C ARG A 691 26.98 -6.88 -27.75
N ASP A 692 28.07 -7.56 -27.43
CA ASP A 692 28.94 -8.22 -28.43
C ASP A 692 28.25 -9.38 -29.17
N ARG A 693 27.20 -9.96 -28.55
CA ARG A 693 26.41 -11.07 -29.10
C ARG A 693 25.18 -10.58 -29.87
N MET A 694 24.83 -9.30 -29.74
CA MET A 694 23.69 -8.68 -30.40
C MET A 694 24.09 -8.04 -31.72
N GLU A 695 23.19 -8.09 -32.70
CA GLU A 695 23.22 -7.23 -33.87
C GLU A 695 22.40 -5.97 -33.57
N LEU A 696 23.10 -4.84 -33.46
CA LEU A 696 22.52 -3.55 -33.15
C LEU A 696 21.96 -2.92 -34.43
N ILE A 697 20.65 -2.64 -34.44
CA ILE A 697 19.96 -1.91 -35.52
C ILE A 697 19.52 -0.56 -34.97
N GLU A 698 20.10 0.51 -35.52
CA GLU A 698 19.77 1.88 -35.15
C GLU A 698 18.45 2.33 -35.79
N MET A 699 17.57 2.89 -34.97
CA MET A 699 16.32 3.50 -35.40
C MET A 699 16.35 4.99 -35.10
N SER A 700 16.51 5.79 -36.16
CA SER A 700 16.59 7.24 -36.06
C SER A 700 15.26 7.89 -35.70
N GLY A 701 15.32 9.15 -35.23
CA GLY A 701 14.13 9.98 -35.06
C GLY A 701 13.44 10.32 -36.37
N TYR A 702 12.15 10.66 -36.28
CA TYR A 702 11.34 11.06 -37.44
C TYR A 702 11.39 12.57 -37.69
N VAL A 703 11.36 12.96 -38.95
CA VAL A 703 11.21 14.35 -39.39
C VAL A 703 9.74 14.76 -39.33
N ALA A 704 9.44 16.07 -39.31
CA ALA A 704 8.08 16.59 -39.21
C ALA A 704 7.14 16.02 -40.30
N GLU A 705 7.61 15.95 -41.54
CA GLU A 705 6.86 15.43 -42.69
C GLU A 705 6.54 13.93 -42.50
N GLU A 706 7.52 13.13 -42.06
CA GLU A 706 7.32 11.71 -41.73
C GLU A 706 6.30 11.52 -40.60
N LYS A 707 6.36 12.36 -39.57
CA LYS A 707 5.40 12.32 -38.45
C LYS A 707 3.97 12.59 -38.90
N ILE A 708 3.76 13.49 -39.85
CA ILE A 708 2.43 13.76 -40.43
C ILE A 708 1.91 12.52 -41.16
N ALA A 709 2.77 11.89 -41.99
CA ALA A 709 2.42 10.66 -42.71
C ALA A 709 2.06 9.53 -41.74
N ILE A 710 2.90 9.29 -40.73
CA ILE A 710 2.67 8.29 -39.67
C ILE A 710 1.38 8.59 -38.89
N ALA A 711 1.14 9.86 -38.57
CA ALA A 711 -0.06 10.28 -37.85
C ALA A 711 -1.34 9.94 -38.63
N ARG A 712 -1.36 10.22 -39.93
CA ARG A 712 -2.52 9.95 -40.79
C ARG A 712 -2.75 8.47 -41.06
N GLN A 713 -1.69 7.73 -41.38
CA GLN A 713 -1.82 6.34 -41.79
C GLN A 713 -2.05 5.40 -40.61
N TYR A 714 -1.45 5.68 -39.44
CA TYR A 714 -1.44 4.73 -38.32
C TYR A 714 -2.03 5.30 -37.04
N LEU A 715 -1.57 6.46 -36.58
CA LEU A 715 -1.95 6.95 -35.24
C LEU A 715 -3.42 7.37 -35.18
N MET A 716 -3.91 8.05 -36.22
CA MET A 716 -5.31 8.48 -36.30
C MET A 716 -6.27 7.29 -36.39
N PRO A 717 -6.12 6.33 -37.33
CA PRO A 717 -6.98 5.15 -37.38
C PRO A 717 -6.95 4.33 -36.09
N GLN A 718 -5.77 4.14 -35.49
CA GLN A 718 -5.61 3.43 -34.24
C GLN A 718 -6.35 4.15 -33.09
N ALA A 719 -6.13 5.45 -32.93
CA ALA A 719 -6.77 6.23 -31.87
C ALA A 719 -8.30 6.36 -32.08
N MET A 720 -8.77 6.41 -33.34
CA MET A 720 -10.20 6.37 -33.66
C MET A 720 -10.82 5.04 -33.28
N LYS A 721 -10.17 3.92 -33.62
CA LYS A 721 -10.59 2.57 -33.24
C LYS A 721 -10.69 2.42 -31.73
N ASP A 722 -9.69 2.91 -30.99
CA ASP A 722 -9.64 2.84 -29.53
C ASP A 722 -10.73 3.70 -28.86
N CYS A 723 -11.16 4.80 -29.50
CA CYS A 723 -12.25 5.65 -29.02
C CYS A 723 -13.63 5.31 -29.62
N GLY A 724 -13.73 4.30 -30.48
CA GLY A 724 -14.98 3.92 -31.14
C GLY A 724 -15.52 4.94 -32.15
N LEU A 725 -14.66 5.76 -32.74
CA LEU A 725 -15.02 6.71 -33.78
C LEU A 725 -14.72 6.16 -35.19
N THR A 726 -15.39 6.72 -36.19
CA THR A 726 -15.21 6.43 -37.62
C THR A 726 -14.85 7.72 -38.33
N ASP A 727 -14.27 7.63 -39.54
CA ASP A 727 -13.86 8.78 -40.36
C ASP A 727 -14.98 9.81 -40.63
N LYS A 728 -16.25 9.39 -40.49
CA LYS A 728 -17.42 10.28 -40.60
C LYS A 728 -17.48 11.33 -39.48
N HIS A 729 -16.89 11.06 -38.32
CA HIS A 729 -17.05 11.90 -37.13
C HIS A 729 -15.97 12.96 -36.95
N ILE A 730 -14.75 12.71 -37.46
CA ILE A 730 -13.60 13.60 -37.23
C ILE A 730 -12.74 13.69 -38.49
N ASN A 731 -12.32 14.90 -38.81
CA ASN A 731 -11.29 15.15 -39.82
C ASN A 731 -10.27 16.13 -39.23
N ILE A 732 -9.00 15.74 -39.18
CA ILE A 732 -7.91 16.58 -38.67
C ILE A 732 -7.12 17.10 -39.86
N SER A 733 -7.06 18.42 -40.03
CA SER A 733 -6.35 19.04 -41.14
C SER A 733 -4.83 18.84 -41.03
N GLU A 734 -4.14 18.91 -42.17
CA GLU A 734 -2.68 18.82 -42.24
C GLU A 734 -2.01 19.96 -41.45
N ASP A 735 -2.56 21.17 -41.53
CA ASP A 735 -2.11 22.33 -40.76
C ASP A 735 -2.28 22.13 -39.25
N ALA A 736 -3.38 21.48 -38.83
CA ALA A 736 -3.59 21.15 -37.43
C ALA A 736 -2.55 20.13 -36.94
N LEU A 737 -2.19 19.12 -37.75
CA LEU A 737 -1.13 18.16 -37.43
C LEU A 737 0.24 18.84 -37.34
N ASN A 738 0.56 19.71 -38.29
CA ASN A 738 1.78 20.52 -38.28
C ASN A 738 1.88 21.36 -37.01
N MET A 739 0.79 22.05 -36.64
CA MET A 739 0.74 22.84 -35.41
C MET A 739 0.83 21.96 -34.15
N LEU A 740 0.24 20.76 -34.16
CA LEU A 740 0.34 19.78 -33.07
C LEU A 740 1.80 19.35 -32.87
N ILE A 741 2.49 18.99 -33.94
CA ILE A 741 3.91 18.57 -33.92
C ILE A 741 4.79 19.71 -33.41
N ARG A 742 4.64 20.94 -33.92
CA ARG A 742 5.50 22.07 -33.55
C ARG A 742 5.20 22.63 -32.15
N SER A 743 3.93 22.86 -31.81
CA SER A 743 3.55 23.63 -30.61
C SER A 743 3.19 22.77 -29.40
N TYR A 744 2.95 21.47 -29.57
CA TYR A 744 2.57 20.56 -28.48
C TYR A 744 3.50 19.35 -28.34
N CYS A 745 4.23 18.94 -29.39
CA CYS A 745 4.99 17.69 -29.40
C CYS A 745 6.48 17.86 -29.75
N ARG A 746 7.28 18.27 -28.76
CA ARG A 746 8.74 18.31 -28.87
C ARG A 746 9.38 16.96 -28.53
N GLU A 747 9.45 16.07 -29.52
CA GLU A 747 10.11 14.76 -29.38
C GLU A 747 10.76 14.31 -30.69
N SER A 748 11.59 13.26 -30.66
CA SER A 748 12.15 12.63 -31.86
C SER A 748 11.24 11.55 -32.43
N GLY A 749 10.46 10.87 -31.58
CA GLY A 749 9.46 9.89 -31.99
C GLY A 749 8.07 10.48 -32.22
N VAL A 750 7.05 9.63 -32.08
CA VAL A 750 5.62 10.00 -32.20
C VAL A 750 4.77 9.62 -30.97
N ARG A 751 5.40 9.36 -29.82
CA ARG A 751 4.68 8.87 -28.63
C ARG A 751 3.82 9.96 -27.99
N ASN A 752 4.36 11.18 -27.87
CA ASN A 752 3.60 12.33 -27.41
C ASN A 752 2.57 12.76 -28.46
N LEU A 753 2.93 12.73 -29.74
CA LEU A 753 2.02 12.98 -30.87
C LEU A 753 0.79 12.06 -30.79
N GLN A 754 0.99 10.75 -30.59
CA GLN A 754 -0.08 9.78 -30.38
C GLN A 754 -0.98 10.18 -29.21
N LYS A 755 -0.40 10.50 -28.04
CA LYS A 755 -1.18 10.91 -26.84
C LYS A 755 -2.03 12.16 -27.10
N HIS A 756 -1.49 13.14 -27.82
CA HIS A 756 -2.21 14.37 -28.15
C HIS A 756 -3.33 14.12 -29.18
N ILE A 757 -3.09 13.27 -30.19
CA ILE A 757 -4.12 12.83 -31.14
C ILE A 757 -5.24 12.10 -30.41
N GLU A 758 -4.92 11.13 -29.54
CA GLU A 758 -5.89 10.43 -28.70
C GLU A 758 -6.68 11.40 -27.81
N LYS A 759 -6.03 12.44 -27.26
CA LYS A 759 -6.69 13.46 -26.44
C LYS A 759 -7.70 14.27 -27.26
N VAL A 760 -7.36 14.67 -28.49
CA VAL A 760 -8.29 15.35 -29.41
C VAL A 760 -9.46 14.45 -29.75
N ILE A 761 -9.20 13.21 -30.16
CA ILE A 761 -10.24 12.23 -30.54
C ILE A 761 -11.16 11.94 -29.35
N ARG A 762 -10.63 11.77 -28.14
CA ARG A 762 -11.41 11.57 -26.91
C ARG A 762 -12.33 12.76 -26.60
N LYS A 763 -11.88 14.00 -26.86
CA LYS A 763 -12.71 15.20 -26.71
C LYS A 763 -13.79 15.30 -27.77
N VAL A 764 -13.51 14.88 -29.00
CA VAL A 764 -14.51 14.79 -30.06
C VAL A 764 -15.55 13.72 -29.73
N ALA A 765 -15.12 12.53 -29.28
CA ALA A 765 -16.03 11.47 -28.83
C ALA A 765 -16.98 11.96 -27.73
N PHE A 766 -16.47 12.75 -26.76
CA PHE A 766 -17.30 13.39 -25.74
C PHE A 766 -18.37 14.34 -26.34
N ARG A 767 -18.03 15.13 -27.35
CA ARG A 767 -18.99 16.04 -28.03
C ARG A 767 -20.03 15.29 -28.86
N VAL A 768 -19.64 14.20 -29.53
CA VAL A 768 -20.54 13.32 -30.28
C VAL A 768 -21.59 12.71 -29.33
N VAL A 769 -21.16 12.17 -28.18
CA VAL A 769 -22.07 11.59 -27.18
C VAL A 769 -23.03 12.65 -26.61
N LYS A 770 -22.54 13.88 -26.44
CA LYS A 770 -23.34 15.01 -25.95
C LYS A 770 -24.29 15.59 -27.01
N LYS A 771 -24.29 15.02 -28.24
CA LYS A 771 -25.12 15.42 -29.38
C LYS A 771 -24.92 16.87 -29.82
N GLU A 772 -23.70 17.41 -29.66
CA GLU A 772 -23.35 18.76 -30.10
C GLU A 772 -23.13 18.84 -31.63
N GLY A 773 -23.04 17.69 -32.31
CA GLY A 773 -22.85 17.56 -33.75
C GLY A 773 -22.41 16.14 -34.14
N GLU A 774 -22.51 15.80 -35.43
CA GLU A 774 -22.11 14.49 -35.95
C GLU A 774 -20.69 14.48 -36.55
N HIS A 775 -20.22 15.62 -37.07
CA HIS A 775 -18.92 15.80 -37.72
C HIS A 775 -18.17 17.00 -37.14
N PHE A 776 -16.94 16.79 -36.68
CA PHE A 776 -16.11 17.84 -36.08
C PHE A 776 -14.78 17.99 -36.84
N PRO A 777 -14.65 19.00 -37.73
CA PRO A 777 -13.38 19.32 -38.37
C PRO A 777 -12.43 20.01 -37.37
N VAL A 778 -11.23 19.48 -37.24
CA VAL A 778 -10.17 20.01 -36.36
C VAL A 778 -9.12 20.70 -37.23
N ASN A 779 -9.17 22.04 -37.20
CA ASN A 779 -8.21 22.92 -37.87
C ASN A 779 -7.24 23.54 -36.84
N ALA A 780 -6.22 24.26 -37.32
CA ALA A 780 -5.23 24.93 -36.47
C ALA A 780 -5.89 25.85 -35.42
N ASP A 781 -6.85 26.70 -35.82
CA ASP A 781 -7.49 27.64 -34.89
C ASP A 781 -8.26 26.94 -33.76
N ASN A 782 -8.99 25.88 -34.11
CA ASN A 782 -9.82 25.12 -33.18
C ASN A 782 -9.00 24.21 -32.25
N LEU A 783 -7.76 23.87 -32.60
CA LEU A 783 -6.93 22.94 -31.84
C LEU A 783 -6.73 23.41 -30.39
N THR A 784 -6.62 24.72 -30.19
CA THR A 784 -6.48 25.36 -28.87
C THR A 784 -7.68 25.08 -27.95
N THR A 785 -8.88 24.92 -28.53
CA THR A 785 -10.10 24.60 -27.80
C THR A 785 -10.07 23.17 -27.25
N PHE A 786 -9.40 22.24 -27.95
CA PHE A 786 -9.32 20.84 -27.55
C PHE A 786 -8.15 20.56 -26.61
N LEU A 787 -6.96 21.09 -26.94
CA LEU A 787 -5.71 20.79 -26.24
C LEU A 787 -5.35 21.81 -25.15
N GLY A 788 -5.89 23.03 -25.24
CA GLY A 788 -5.52 24.18 -24.42
C GLY A 788 -4.48 25.07 -25.09
N LYS A 789 -3.90 25.99 -24.30
CA LYS A 789 -2.82 26.89 -24.75
C LYS A 789 -1.63 26.08 -25.31
N GLN A 790 -0.91 26.67 -26.26
CA GLN A 790 0.32 26.09 -26.80
C GLN A 790 1.36 25.93 -25.69
N ILE A 791 2.05 24.78 -25.68
CA ILE A 791 3.08 24.47 -24.67
C ILE A 791 4.43 25.03 -25.12
N PHE A 792 4.69 25.00 -26.43
CA PHE A 792 5.93 25.45 -27.04
C PHE A 792 5.62 26.58 -28.04
N SER A 793 6.18 27.78 -27.83
CA SER A 793 6.03 28.92 -28.74
C SER A 793 7.07 28.91 -29.87
N SER A 794 8.31 28.48 -29.60
CA SER A 794 9.40 28.35 -30.59
C SER A 794 10.53 27.45 -30.07
N ASP A 795 11.24 26.78 -30.97
CA ASP A 795 12.48 26.04 -30.64
C ASP A 795 13.68 26.98 -30.39
N ARG A 796 13.66 28.18 -30.99
CA ARG A 796 14.70 29.19 -30.80
C ARG A 796 14.50 29.94 -29.47
N MET A 797 15.56 29.97 -28.65
CA MET A 797 15.62 30.80 -27.44
C MET A 797 15.71 32.29 -27.79
N TYR A 798 16.43 32.60 -28.88
CA TYR A 798 16.65 33.94 -29.36
C TYR A 798 16.09 34.08 -30.78
N ALA A 799 15.24 35.08 -31.01
CA ALA A 799 14.81 35.44 -32.37
C ALA A 799 16.03 35.92 -33.19
N THR A 800 16.83 36.79 -32.57
CA THR A 800 18.14 37.23 -33.05
C THR A 800 19.19 36.84 -32.02
N THR A 801 20.16 36.00 -32.39
CA THR A 801 21.26 35.58 -31.51
C THR A 801 22.14 36.78 -31.17
N PRO A 802 22.24 37.16 -29.88
CA PRO A 802 23.09 38.27 -29.46
C PRO A 802 24.57 37.89 -29.56
N VAL A 803 25.42 38.90 -29.44
CA VAL A 803 26.88 38.73 -29.38
C VAL A 803 27.25 37.79 -28.22
N GLY A 804 28.18 36.88 -28.47
CA GLY A 804 28.62 35.88 -27.50
C GLY A 804 27.69 34.69 -27.35
N VAL A 805 26.62 34.59 -28.15
CA VAL A 805 25.69 33.47 -28.15
C VAL A 805 25.70 32.75 -29.49
N VAL A 806 25.96 31.44 -29.48
CA VAL A 806 26.03 30.63 -30.69
C VAL A 806 25.20 29.37 -30.52
N MET A 807 24.50 28.99 -31.59
CA MET A 807 23.76 27.75 -31.66
C MET A 807 24.67 26.59 -32.10
N GLY A 808 24.88 25.65 -31.19
CA GLY A 808 25.51 24.36 -31.46
C GLY A 808 24.48 23.24 -31.61
N LEU A 809 24.99 22.06 -31.98
CA LEU A 809 24.20 20.84 -32.09
C LEU A 809 24.78 19.76 -31.18
N ALA A 810 23.93 19.16 -30.36
CA ALA A 810 24.25 18.04 -29.51
C ALA A 810 23.48 16.81 -29.94
N TRP A 811 24.11 15.66 -29.75
CA TRP A 811 23.47 14.38 -29.79
C TRP A 811 23.12 13.94 -28.37
N THR A 812 21.92 13.43 -28.17
CA THR A 812 21.46 12.87 -26.89
C THR A 812 20.79 11.53 -27.15
N ALA A 813 20.59 10.72 -26.10
CA ALA A 813 19.78 9.51 -26.16
C ALA A 813 18.34 9.75 -26.68
N MET A 814 17.83 10.97 -26.52
CA MET A 814 16.51 11.37 -27.02
C MET A 814 16.55 11.80 -28.50
N GLY A 815 17.70 11.69 -29.18
CA GLY A 815 17.96 12.20 -30.52
C GLY A 815 18.73 13.53 -30.49
N GLY A 816 18.66 14.27 -31.60
CA GLY A 816 19.39 15.52 -31.77
C GLY A 816 18.74 16.70 -31.05
N SER A 817 19.57 17.58 -30.52
CA SER A 817 19.15 18.81 -29.83
C SER A 817 19.98 20.01 -30.28
N SER A 818 19.33 21.16 -30.45
CA SER A 818 20.02 22.44 -30.56
C SER A 818 20.38 22.93 -29.17
N LEU A 819 21.63 23.34 -28.98
CA LEU A 819 22.13 23.90 -27.71
C LEU A 819 22.62 25.32 -27.96
N TYR A 820 22.25 26.27 -27.11
CA TYR A 820 22.85 27.60 -27.14
C TYR A 820 24.04 27.61 -26.19
N ILE A 821 25.18 28.11 -26.66
CA ILE A 821 26.34 28.40 -25.82
C ILE A 821 26.37 29.90 -25.63
N GLU A 822 26.21 30.32 -24.39
CA GLU A 822 26.23 31.71 -24.00
C GLU A 822 27.58 32.01 -23.36
N THR A 823 28.18 33.12 -23.78
CA THR A 823 29.38 33.65 -23.15
C THR A 823 29.13 35.11 -22.82
N SER A 824 29.43 35.48 -21.57
CA SER A 824 29.24 36.85 -21.09
C SER A 824 30.42 37.29 -20.24
N ARG A 825 30.67 38.60 -20.24
CA ARG A 825 31.68 39.23 -19.40
C ARG A 825 31.17 39.29 -17.96
N ARG A 826 31.96 38.78 -17.02
CA ARG A 826 31.70 38.89 -15.58
C ARG A 826 32.40 40.13 -15.02
N HIS A 827 31.62 41.16 -14.71
CA HIS A 827 32.16 42.33 -14.00
C HIS A 827 32.52 41.97 -12.55
N ILE A 828 33.80 42.07 -12.21
CA ILE A 828 34.25 42.03 -10.82
C ILE A 828 34.29 43.46 -10.29
N ARG A 829 33.59 43.73 -9.17
CA ARG A 829 33.70 45.03 -8.48
C ARG A 829 35.14 45.19 -7.99
N GLN A 830 35.84 46.18 -8.52
CA GLN A 830 37.15 46.62 -8.02
C GLN A 830 37.00 47.01 -6.54
N GLY A 831 37.54 46.18 -5.64
CA GLY A 831 37.33 46.30 -4.19
C GLY A 831 37.65 45.02 -3.42
N ALA A 832 37.67 43.86 -4.08
CA ALA A 832 38.35 42.69 -3.55
C ALA A 832 39.87 42.93 -3.62
N LYS A 833 40.53 42.92 -2.46
CA LYS A 833 41.99 43.00 -2.33
C LYS A 833 42.65 41.85 -3.09
N THR A 834 43.10 42.10 -4.31
CA THR A 834 43.88 41.15 -5.09
C THR A 834 44.96 41.92 -5.84
N ASP A 835 46.19 41.45 -5.74
CA ASP A 835 47.39 42.14 -6.21
C ASP A 835 47.29 42.59 -7.69
N PRO A 836 47.77 43.80 -8.02
CA PRO A 836 47.67 44.37 -9.37
C PRO A 836 48.45 43.60 -10.45
N ASN A 837 49.32 42.65 -10.08
CA ASN A 837 50.16 41.90 -11.01
C ASN A 837 49.68 40.48 -11.31
N THR A 838 48.48 40.06 -10.87
CA THR A 838 48.10 38.63 -11.00
C THR A 838 46.61 38.37 -11.17
N VAL A 839 45.86 39.28 -11.81
CA VAL A 839 44.48 38.95 -12.22
C VAL A 839 44.48 38.49 -13.67
N ALA A 840 44.86 37.24 -13.89
CA ALA A 840 44.58 36.58 -15.17
C ALA A 840 43.07 36.39 -15.32
N GLY A 841 42.54 36.65 -16.52
CA GLY A 841 41.15 36.41 -16.87
C GLY A 841 40.76 34.96 -16.63
N SER A 842 39.68 34.73 -15.89
CA SER A 842 39.21 33.40 -15.51
C SER A 842 37.97 32.99 -16.32
N LEU A 843 37.88 31.69 -16.63
CA LEU A 843 36.71 31.09 -17.27
C LEU A 843 35.86 30.36 -16.22
N HIS A 844 34.65 30.85 -16.01
CA HIS A 844 33.65 30.20 -15.16
C HIS A 844 32.65 29.46 -16.03
N ILE A 845 32.41 28.19 -15.74
CA ILE A 845 31.59 27.29 -16.57
C ILE A 845 30.36 26.84 -15.77
N THR A 846 29.17 26.93 -16.35
CA THR A 846 27.90 26.51 -15.73
C THR A 846 26.96 25.86 -16.76
N GLY A 847 25.94 25.13 -16.28
CA GLY A 847 24.96 24.44 -17.14
C GLY A 847 24.94 22.92 -17.03
N ASN A 848 25.38 22.35 -15.89
CA ASN A 848 25.44 20.90 -15.66
C ASN A 848 26.24 20.14 -16.75
N LEU A 849 27.46 20.64 -17.02
CA LEU A 849 28.37 20.06 -18.02
C LEU A 849 29.17 18.90 -17.42
N GLY A 850 29.35 17.83 -18.21
CA GLY A 850 30.24 16.72 -17.88
C GLY A 850 31.72 17.08 -18.02
N ASP A 851 32.60 16.14 -17.68
CA ASP A 851 34.04 16.42 -17.59
C ASP A 851 34.69 16.58 -18.97
N VAL A 852 34.23 15.82 -19.98
CA VAL A 852 34.70 15.95 -21.37
C VAL A 852 34.31 17.31 -21.94
N MET A 853 33.11 17.80 -21.62
CA MET A 853 32.66 19.13 -22.04
C MET A 853 33.43 20.26 -21.33
N LYS A 854 33.79 20.11 -20.04
CA LYS A 854 34.65 21.08 -19.33
C LYS A 854 36.05 21.14 -19.94
N GLU A 855 36.62 19.98 -20.29
CA GLU A 855 37.90 19.90 -21.00
C GLU A 855 37.79 20.57 -22.38
N SER A 856 36.73 20.27 -23.14
CA SER A 856 36.44 20.90 -24.43
C SER A 856 36.39 22.43 -24.32
N ALA A 857 35.78 22.97 -23.26
CA ALA A 857 35.74 24.41 -23.02
C ALA A 857 37.12 25.03 -22.72
N GLN A 858 38.01 24.31 -22.03
CA GLN A 858 39.39 24.77 -21.77
C GLN A 858 40.25 24.75 -23.05
N ILE A 859 40.11 23.69 -23.85
CA ILE A 859 40.76 23.58 -25.17
C ILE A 859 40.26 24.71 -26.06
N ALA A 860 38.94 24.91 -26.12
CA ALA A 860 38.32 25.98 -26.90
C ALA A 860 38.80 27.37 -26.48
N LEU A 861 38.94 27.66 -25.19
CA LEU A 861 39.50 28.93 -24.72
C LEU A 861 40.95 29.15 -25.21
N THR A 862 41.78 28.10 -25.15
CA THR A 862 43.17 28.16 -25.62
C THR A 862 43.24 28.43 -27.12
N VAL A 863 42.43 27.73 -27.90
CA VAL A 863 42.34 27.92 -29.35
C VAL A 863 41.79 29.31 -29.69
N ALA A 864 40.76 29.77 -28.97
CA ALA A 864 40.15 31.09 -29.17
C ALA A 864 41.16 32.23 -28.92
N ARG A 865 41.99 32.13 -27.87
CA ARG A 865 43.06 33.12 -27.59
C ARG A 865 44.09 33.16 -28.72
N ASN A 866 44.60 32.00 -29.13
CA ASN A 866 45.58 31.91 -30.23
C ASN A 866 45.01 32.43 -31.55
N PHE A 867 43.75 32.12 -31.84
CA PHE A 867 43.06 32.60 -33.03
C PHE A 867 42.82 34.12 -32.97
N LEU A 868 42.35 34.64 -31.84
CA LEU A 868 42.14 36.08 -31.65
C LEU A 868 43.46 36.85 -31.78
N TYR A 869 44.56 36.33 -31.25
CA TYR A 869 45.90 36.91 -31.43
C TYR A 869 46.29 37.03 -32.91
N SER A 870 45.92 36.04 -33.74
CA SER A 870 46.19 36.08 -35.19
C SER A 870 45.29 37.06 -35.95
N LEU A 871 44.06 37.30 -35.46
CA LEU A 871 43.08 38.18 -36.09
C LEU A 871 43.24 39.64 -35.66
N GLU A 872 43.28 39.89 -34.35
CA GLU A 872 43.40 41.20 -33.70
C GLU A 872 44.46 41.12 -32.57
N PRO A 873 45.75 41.32 -32.88
CA PRO A 873 46.83 41.17 -31.90
C PRO A 873 46.72 42.10 -30.68
N ASN A 874 46.01 43.23 -30.80
CA ASN A 874 45.81 44.20 -29.73
C ASN A 874 44.64 43.83 -28.79
N ASN A 875 43.82 42.84 -29.17
CA ASN A 875 42.62 42.47 -28.43
C ASN A 875 42.94 41.41 -27.35
N LEU A 876 43.32 41.90 -26.16
CA LEU A 876 43.63 41.06 -24.99
C LEU A 876 42.39 40.70 -24.15
N PHE A 877 41.18 40.84 -24.71
CA PHE A 877 39.92 40.66 -23.97
C PHE A 877 39.83 39.28 -23.31
N LEU A 878 40.13 38.20 -24.04
CA LEU A 878 40.08 36.81 -23.52
C LEU A 878 41.16 36.49 -22.47
N GLU A 879 42.16 37.36 -22.31
CA GLU A 879 43.26 37.20 -21.35
C GLU A 879 43.03 37.99 -20.07
N GLN A 880 42.45 39.19 -20.17
CA GLN A 880 42.27 40.11 -19.04
C GLN A 880 40.91 39.98 -18.37
N GLU A 881 39.86 39.69 -19.13
CA GLU A 881 38.50 39.69 -18.61
C GLU A 881 38.10 38.35 -18.02
N HIS A 882 37.21 38.41 -17.03
CA HIS A 882 36.57 37.21 -16.47
C HIS A 882 35.35 36.86 -17.34
N ILE A 883 35.32 35.62 -17.83
CA ILE A 883 34.28 35.15 -18.75
C ILE A 883 33.43 34.11 -18.05
N HIS A 884 32.12 34.22 -18.22
CA HIS A 884 31.17 33.20 -17.80
C HIS A 884 30.61 32.51 -19.03
N LEU A 885 30.94 31.23 -19.20
CA LEU A 885 30.33 30.34 -20.17
C LEU A 885 29.15 29.62 -19.52
N HIS A 886 27.99 29.76 -20.13
CA HIS A 886 26.76 29.12 -19.72
C HIS A 886 26.17 28.31 -20.87
N VAL A 887 25.72 27.09 -20.56
CA VAL A 887 24.89 26.31 -21.47
C VAL A 887 23.51 26.18 -20.81
N PRO A 888 22.48 26.91 -21.28
CA PRO A 888 21.15 26.91 -20.67
C PRO A 888 20.47 25.55 -20.62
N GLU A 889 19.49 25.46 -19.71
CA GLU A 889 18.51 24.38 -19.47
C GLU A 889 18.75 23.04 -20.21
N GLY A 890 19.14 22.04 -19.42
CA GLY A 890 18.97 20.63 -19.76
C GLY A 890 18.95 19.83 -18.46
N ALA A 891 17.82 19.18 -18.16
CA ALA A 891 17.76 18.22 -17.05
C ALA A 891 18.74 17.04 -17.28
N THR A 892 19.09 16.79 -18.54
CA THR A 892 20.11 15.83 -18.95
C THR A 892 21.51 16.47 -18.87
N PRO A 893 22.49 15.86 -18.18
CA PRO A 893 23.87 16.32 -18.22
C PRO A 893 24.35 16.35 -19.68
N LYS A 894 24.93 17.48 -20.07
CA LYS A 894 25.46 17.71 -21.42
C LYS A 894 26.94 17.37 -21.40
N ASP A 895 27.31 16.25 -21.99
CA ASP A 895 28.70 15.80 -22.07
C ASP A 895 29.04 15.36 -23.50
N GLY A 896 30.20 15.78 -23.99
CA GLY A 896 30.67 15.44 -25.33
C GLY A 896 31.56 16.51 -25.96
N PRO A 897 32.61 16.12 -26.70
CA PRO A 897 33.60 17.05 -27.23
C PRO A 897 33.10 17.86 -28.44
N SER A 898 31.95 17.48 -29.02
CA SER A 898 31.43 17.99 -30.30
C SER A 898 30.99 19.47 -30.32
N ALA A 899 31.05 20.16 -29.18
CA ALA A 899 30.73 21.58 -29.06
C ALA A 899 31.96 22.50 -29.15
N GLY A 900 33.16 21.94 -29.36
CA GLY A 900 34.42 22.68 -29.36
C GLY A 900 34.40 23.91 -30.26
N ILE A 901 34.02 23.76 -31.54
CA ILE A 901 33.95 24.91 -32.46
C ILE A 901 32.88 25.93 -32.04
N THR A 902 31.74 25.48 -31.52
CA THR A 902 30.66 26.36 -31.05
C THR A 902 31.12 27.24 -29.89
N ILE A 903 31.89 26.67 -28.95
CA ILE A 903 32.45 27.40 -27.82
C ILE A 903 33.45 28.45 -28.30
N ILE A 904 34.34 28.09 -29.22
CA ILE A 904 35.31 29.04 -29.78
C ILE A 904 34.57 30.20 -30.47
N THR A 905 33.55 29.91 -31.29
CA THR A 905 32.77 30.95 -31.97
C THR A 905 32.04 31.87 -30.99
N ALA A 906 31.49 31.34 -29.89
CA ALA A 906 30.88 32.16 -28.85
C ALA A 906 31.91 33.09 -28.19
N LEU A 907 33.08 32.57 -27.81
CA LEU A 907 34.16 33.35 -27.21
C LEU A 907 34.71 34.42 -28.17
N VAL A 908 34.92 34.08 -29.44
CA VAL A 908 35.41 35.02 -30.47
C VAL A 908 34.34 36.07 -30.78
N SER A 909 33.07 35.71 -30.83
CA SER A 909 31.96 36.67 -30.97
C SER A 909 31.96 37.67 -29.82
N LEU A 910 32.09 37.21 -28.58
CA LEU A 910 32.16 38.06 -27.40
C LEU A 910 33.38 39.00 -27.43
N ALA A 911 34.55 38.50 -27.83
CA ALA A 911 35.79 39.29 -27.87
C ALA A 911 35.84 40.33 -29.00
N THR A 912 35.25 40.01 -30.16
CA THR A 912 35.21 40.91 -31.33
C THR A 912 34.00 41.85 -31.30
N GLY A 913 33.01 41.59 -30.44
CA GLY A 913 31.77 42.35 -30.42
C GLY A 913 30.86 42.10 -31.63
N LYS A 914 31.17 41.10 -32.48
CA LYS A 914 30.43 40.81 -33.72
C LYS A 914 29.38 39.71 -33.48
N PRO A 915 28.12 39.90 -33.89
CA PRO A 915 27.13 38.82 -33.86
C PRO A 915 27.44 37.78 -34.93
N VAL A 916 27.04 36.53 -34.67
CA VAL A 916 27.17 35.43 -35.63
C VAL A 916 25.98 35.43 -36.60
N ARG A 917 26.17 34.85 -37.79
CA ARG A 917 25.09 34.55 -38.76
C ARG A 917 23.88 33.91 -38.06
N GLN A 918 22.67 34.39 -38.37
CA GLN A 918 21.46 34.11 -37.58
C GLN A 918 20.78 32.78 -37.90
N ASP A 919 21.05 32.22 -39.07
CA ASP A 919 20.52 30.97 -39.61
C ASP A 919 21.55 29.84 -39.60
N ILE A 920 22.57 29.93 -38.73
CA ILE A 920 23.67 28.96 -38.65
C ILE A 920 23.59 28.06 -37.41
N ALA A 921 23.92 26.79 -37.59
CA ALA A 921 24.26 25.88 -36.50
C ALA A 921 25.55 25.13 -36.83
N MET A 922 26.29 24.73 -35.80
CA MET A 922 27.59 24.08 -36.00
C MET A 922 27.85 22.97 -34.97
N THR A 923 28.64 21.98 -35.39
CA THR A 923 29.16 20.93 -34.52
C THR A 923 30.55 20.51 -35.00
N GLY A 924 31.43 20.20 -34.06
CA GLY A 924 32.81 19.82 -34.35
C GLY A 924 33.62 19.81 -33.06
N GLU A 925 34.31 18.70 -32.83
CA GLU A 925 35.37 18.68 -31.84
C GLU A 925 36.55 19.52 -32.35
N VAL A 926 37.32 20.11 -31.43
CA VAL A 926 38.46 20.94 -31.80
C VAL A 926 39.73 20.47 -31.11
N SER A 927 40.81 20.37 -31.88
CA SER A 927 42.14 20.11 -31.33
C SER A 927 42.80 21.41 -30.83
N LEU A 928 43.82 21.30 -29.98
CA LEU A 928 44.64 22.44 -29.53
C LEU A 928 45.30 23.24 -30.68
N LYS A 929 45.39 22.66 -31.88
CA LYS A 929 45.93 23.30 -33.09
C LYS A 929 44.84 23.94 -33.96
N GLY A 930 43.58 23.96 -33.52
CA GLY A 930 42.47 24.54 -34.26
C GLY A 930 41.95 23.67 -35.41
N LYS A 931 42.38 22.40 -35.53
CA LYS A 931 41.77 21.44 -36.47
C LYS A 931 40.39 21.01 -35.96
N VAL A 932 39.41 20.98 -36.85
CA VAL A 932 38.06 20.47 -36.60
C VAL A 932 38.07 18.94 -36.80
N LEU A 933 37.65 18.21 -35.78
CA LEU A 933 37.63 16.76 -35.73
C LEU A 933 36.20 16.22 -35.94
N PRO A 934 36.06 15.00 -36.50
CA PRO A 934 34.76 14.40 -36.76
C PRO A 934 33.95 14.15 -35.50
N VAL A 935 32.63 14.18 -35.63
CA VAL A 935 31.68 13.98 -34.55
C VAL A 935 30.61 12.96 -34.93
N GLY A 936 30.05 12.24 -33.95
CA GLY A 936 28.94 11.32 -34.18
C GLY A 936 27.57 12.00 -34.28
N GLY A 937 26.57 11.22 -34.70
CA GLY A 937 25.16 11.60 -34.69
C GLY A 937 24.77 12.65 -35.72
N ILE A 938 25.38 12.62 -36.92
CA ILE A 938 25.17 13.63 -37.97
C ILE A 938 23.71 13.66 -38.42
N LYS A 939 23.06 12.50 -38.57
CA LYS A 939 21.63 12.40 -38.91
C LYS A 939 20.76 13.14 -37.92
N GLU A 940 20.90 12.82 -36.63
CA GLU A 940 20.11 13.42 -35.55
C GLU A 940 20.37 14.93 -35.41
N LYS A 941 21.64 15.35 -35.50
CA LYS A 941 22.02 16.75 -35.42
C LYS A 941 21.46 17.55 -36.59
N THR A 942 21.44 16.98 -37.79
CA THR A 942 20.85 17.61 -38.98
C THR A 942 19.34 17.75 -38.82
N ILE A 943 18.65 16.72 -38.33
CA ILE A 943 17.21 16.79 -38.02
C ILE A 943 16.93 17.87 -36.96
N ALA A 944 17.78 17.98 -35.92
CA ALA A 944 17.66 19.01 -34.90
C ALA A 944 17.87 20.42 -35.44
N ALA A 945 18.84 20.62 -36.33
CA ALA A 945 19.08 21.90 -37.01
C ALA A 945 17.86 22.31 -37.85
N ARG A 946 17.33 21.39 -38.67
CA ARG A 946 16.13 21.62 -39.47
C ARG A 946 14.91 21.95 -38.61
N ARG A 947 14.73 21.25 -37.49
CA ARG A 947 13.66 21.52 -36.52
C ARG A 947 13.75 22.93 -35.92
N SER A 948 14.97 23.42 -35.66
CA SER A 948 15.23 24.79 -35.19
C SER A 948 15.16 25.86 -36.28
N GLY A 949 14.80 25.49 -37.52
CA GLY A 949 14.69 26.39 -38.66
C GLY A 949 16.04 26.96 -39.07
N VAL A 950 17.08 26.14 -39.05
CA VAL A 950 18.44 26.50 -39.46
C VAL A 950 18.61 26.13 -40.94
N ASN A 951 19.11 27.08 -41.73
CA ASN A 951 19.36 26.85 -43.16
C ASN A 951 20.83 26.52 -43.41
N CYS A 952 21.75 27.07 -42.61
CA CYS A 952 23.19 26.89 -42.77
C CYS A 952 23.78 25.97 -41.69
N LEU A 953 24.47 24.92 -42.10
CA LEU A 953 25.07 23.92 -41.20
C LEU A 953 26.59 23.85 -41.41
N ILE A 954 27.37 23.94 -40.33
CA ILE A 954 28.81 23.68 -40.37
C ILE A 954 29.10 22.31 -39.77
N LEU A 955 29.70 21.43 -40.56
CA LEU A 955 30.13 20.09 -40.17
C LEU A 955 31.65 19.91 -40.36
N PRO A 956 32.30 18.97 -39.68
CA PRO A 956 33.68 18.59 -39.97
C PRO A 956 33.80 17.95 -41.36
N VAL A 957 34.91 18.19 -42.07
CA VAL A 957 35.16 17.60 -43.41
C VAL A 957 35.08 16.07 -43.41
N ASP A 958 35.58 15.43 -42.37
CA ASP A 958 35.62 13.97 -42.27
C ASP A 958 34.19 13.37 -42.17
N ASN A 959 33.20 14.13 -41.70
CA ASN A 959 31.79 13.73 -41.65
C ASN A 959 31.03 13.92 -42.97
N LYS A 960 31.69 14.37 -44.04
CA LYS A 960 31.04 14.53 -45.35
C LYS A 960 30.40 13.25 -45.86
N LYS A 961 31.04 12.10 -45.63
CA LYS A 961 30.51 10.78 -46.00
C LYS A 961 29.19 10.49 -45.27
N ASP A 962 29.15 10.73 -43.97
CA ASP A 962 27.96 10.50 -43.15
C ASP A 962 26.79 11.40 -43.56
N PHE A 963 27.09 12.63 -44.03
CA PHE A 963 26.08 13.56 -44.54
C PHE A 963 25.55 13.14 -45.92
N GLU A 964 26.40 12.65 -46.81
CA GLU A 964 26.00 12.16 -48.14
C GLU A 964 25.13 10.90 -48.10
N GLU A 965 25.26 10.09 -47.04
CA GLU A 965 24.39 8.93 -46.80
C GLU A 965 22.98 9.32 -46.32
N LEU A 966 22.76 10.58 -45.94
CA LEU A 966 21.46 11.03 -45.48
C LEU A 966 20.44 11.08 -46.63
N PRO A 967 19.18 10.71 -46.35
CA PRO A 967 18.11 10.85 -47.33
C PRO A 967 17.92 12.30 -47.78
N THR A 968 17.55 12.47 -49.06
CA THR A 968 17.38 13.79 -49.69
C THR A 968 16.39 14.68 -48.94
N TYR A 969 15.30 14.11 -48.42
CA TYR A 969 14.30 14.88 -47.66
C TYR A 969 14.83 15.53 -46.38
N ILE A 970 15.98 15.07 -45.84
CA ILE A 970 16.66 15.70 -44.71
C ILE A 970 17.58 16.82 -45.20
N THR A 971 18.35 16.56 -46.26
CA THR A 971 19.38 17.46 -46.81
C THR A 971 18.80 18.59 -47.65
N ASP A 972 17.61 18.40 -48.23
CA ASP A 972 16.96 19.36 -49.12
C ASP A 972 16.71 20.69 -48.39
N GLY A 973 17.22 21.78 -48.98
CA GLY A 973 17.11 23.14 -48.44
C GLY A 973 18.17 23.54 -47.42
N LEU A 974 19.12 22.66 -47.08
CA LEU A 974 20.23 22.97 -46.17
C LEU A 974 21.51 23.36 -46.94
N GLU A 975 22.04 24.53 -46.61
CA GLU A 975 23.37 24.99 -47.02
C GLU A 975 24.41 24.37 -46.06
N VAL A 976 25.15 23.37 -46.53
CA VAL A 976 26.13 22.66 -45.68
C VAL A 976 27.55 23.01 -46.06
N HIS A 977 28.31 23.44 -45.06
CA HIS A 977 29.72 23.77 -45.18
C HIS A 977 30.57 22.80 -44.37
N PHE A 978 31.66 22.35 -44.98
CA PHE A 978 32.59 21.41 -44.37
C PHE A 978 33.87 22.14 -43.96
N ALA A 979 34.19 22.13 -42.66
CA ALA A 979 35.34 22.83 -42.09
C ALA A 979 36.48 21.87 -41.74
N THR A 980 37.71 22.21 -42.12
CA THR A 980 38.92 21.46 -41.74
C THR A 980 39.58 22.08 -40.51
N THR A 981 39.61 23.41 -40.48
CA THR A 981 40.17 24.20 -39.39
C THR A 981 39.14 25.22 -38.91
N TYR A 982 39.36 25.77 -37.72
CA TYR A 982 38.48 26.79 -37.17
C TYR A 982 38.43 28.07 -38.03
N GLU A 983 39.48 28.35 -38.81
CA GLU A 983 39.49 29.45 -39.79
C GLU A 983 38.34 29.35 -40.80
N ASP A 984 38.02 28.13 -41.26
CA ASP A 984 36.92 27.90 -42.19
C ASP A 984 35.58 28.23 -41.51
N VAL A 985 35.42 27.81 -40.26
CA VAL A 985 34.24 28.10 -39.43
C VAL A 985 34.06 29.60 -39.27
N TYR A 986 35.14 30.32 -38.95
CA TYR A 986 35.11 31.77 -38.75
C TYR A 986 34.66 32.52 -40.01
N LYS A 987 35.18 32.15 -41.20
CA LYS A 987 34.80 32.78 -42.48
C LYS A 987 33.31 32.66 -42.77
N ILE A 988 32.71 31.51 -42.45
CA ILE A 988 31.29 31.25 -42.68
C ILE A 988 30.43 31.93 -41.61
N ALA A 989 30.84 31.83 -40.34
CA ALA A 989 30.07 32.33 -39.20
C ALA A 989 30.03 33.86 -39.10
N PHE A 990 31.09 34.54 -39.53
CA PHE A 990 31.26 36.00 -39.46
C PHE A 990 31.37 36.65 -40.83
N THR A 991 30.67 36.14 -41.84
CA THR A 991 30.59 36.81 -43.15
C THR A 991 30.08 38.24 -42.95
N ASP A 992 30.85 39.23 -43.42
CA ASP A 992 30.39 40.62 -43.41
C ASP A 992 29.11 40.68 -44.26
N VAL A 993 28.00 41.06 -43.62
CA VAL A 993 26.71 41.30 -44.29
C VAL A 993 26.90 42.47 -45.25
N THR A 994 27.46 42.18 -46.42
CA THR A 994 27.57 43.08 -47.57
C THR A 994 26.29 42.92 -48.36
N GLU A 995 25.37 43.87 -48.16
CA GLU A 995 24.27 44.26 -49.05
C GLU A 995 23.78 43.19 -50.04
N THR A 996 22.95 42.24 -49.59
CA THR A 996 22.07 41.48 -50.50
C THR A 996 20.83 40.98 -49.78
N THR A 997 19.97 41.91 -49.37
CA THR A 997 18.49 41.79 -49.35
C THR A 997 17.88 43.08 -48.80
N THR A 998 18.17 44.21 -49.44
CA THR A 998 17.22 45.32 -49.50
C THR A 998 16.33 45.06 -50.71
N ASN A 999 15.21 44.38 -50.49
CA ASN A 999 13.95 44.45 -51.24
C ASN A 999 13.09 43.25 -50.83
N ASN A 1000 11.90 43.52 -50.31
CA ASN A 1000 10.87 42.59 -49.80
C ASN A 1000 10.97 42.25 -48.31
N VAL A 1001 11.04 43.27 -47.46
CA VAL A 1001 10.31 43.23 -46.20
C VAL A 1001 9.21 44.28 -46.33
N GLU A 1002 8.03 43.84 -46.76
CA GLU A 1002 6.81 44.60 -46.48
C GLU A 1002 6.78 44.82 -44.97
N GLU A 1003 6.75 46.09 -44.58
CA GLU A 1003 6.58 46.53 -43.21
C GLU A 1003 5.31 45.90 -42.65
N GLN A 1004 5.45 44.77 -41.96
CA GLN A 1004 4.44 44.30 -41.03
C GLN A 1004 4.48 45.27 -39.86
N GLU A 1005 3.70 46.34 -39.96
CA GLU A 1005 3.39 47.22 -38.85
C GLU A 1005 3.01 46.37 -37.62
N PRO A 1006 3.59 46.66 -36.45
CA PRO A 1006 3.32 45.89 -35.25
C PRO A 1006 1.84 46.02 -34.90
N LEU A 1007 1.12 44.89 -34.91
CA LEU A 1007 -0.23 44.73 -34.39
C LEU A 1007 -0.27 45.07 -32.88
N GLN A 1008 -0.24 46.36 -32.57
CA GLN A 1008 -0.55 46.93 -31.27
C GLN A 1008 -1.93 47.60 -31.36
N LYS A 1009 -2.82 47.17 -30.46
CA LYS A 1009 -4.09 47.82 -30.06
C LYS A 1009 -5.31 47.56 -30.97
N LEU A 1010 -5.74 46.30 -31.03
CA LEU A 1010 -7.14 45.94 -31.30
C LEU A 1010 -7.62 44.89 -30.28
N SER A 1011 -7.81 45.31 -29.02
CA SER A 1011 -8.75 44.66 -28.07
C SER A 1011 -8.78 45.37 -26.70
N SER A 1012 -9.03 46.68 -26.69
CA SER A 1012 -9.54 47.36 -25.48
C SER A 1012 -10.87 48.09 -25.71
N ALA A 1013 -11.45 48.01 -26.91
CA ALA A 1013 -12.76 48.60 -27.23
C ALA A 1013 -13.94 47.62 -27.14
N ALA A 1014 -13.71 46.31 -26.91
CA ALA A 1014 -14.80 45.32 -26.87
C ALA A 1014 -15.34 45.01 -25.46
N ALA A 1015 -14.77 45.57 -24.39
CA ALA A 1015 -15.19 45.29 -23.01
C ALA A 1015 -16.13 46.34 -22.39
N ALA A 1016 -16.57 47.37 -23.13
CA ALA A 1016 -17.36 48.47 -22.58
C ALA A 1016 -18.67 48.71 -23.37
N LYS A 1017 -19.51 47.66 -23.48
CA LYS A 1017 -20.96 47.79 -23.76
C LYS A 1017 -21.72 46.69 -23.03
N SER A 1018 -21.67 46.72 -21.70
CA SER A 1018 -22.70 46.10 -20.88
C SER A 1018 -23.89 47.05 -20.86
N GLU A 1019 -24.90 46.75 -21.70
CA GLU A 1019 -26.22 47.36 -21.65
C GLU A 1019 -26.86 47.11 -20.29
N THR A 1020 -26.94 48.17 -19.49
CA THR A 1020 -27.74 48.21 -18.27
C THR A 1020 -29.21 48.33 -18.66
N TRP A 1021 -29.96 47.25 -18.43
CA TRP A 1021 -31.42 47.19 -18.43
C TRP A 1021 -32.00 47.65 -17.07
N PRO A 1022 -33.29 48.02 -17.01
CA PRO A 1022 -33.73 49.33 -16.50
C PRO A 1022 -34.35 49.30 -15.10
N TYR A 1023 -34.32 50.45 -14.40
CA TYR A 1023 -35.21 50.79 -13.29
C TYR A 1023 -35.48 52.30 -13.25
N SER A 1024 -36.77 52.64 -13.13
CA SER A 1024 -37.43 53.95 -12.92
C SER A 1024 -37.27 55.03 -13.99
#